data_AF-A0A8J6H3W3-F1
#
_entry.id   AF-A0A8J6H3W3-F1
#
_cell.length_a   1.000
_cell.length_b   1.000
_cell.length_c   1.000
_cell.angle_alpha   90.00
_cell.angle_beta   90.00
_cell.angle_gamma   90.00
#
_symmetry.space_group_name_H-M   'P 1'
#
loop_
_entity.id
_entity.type
_entity.pdbx_description
1 polymer ?
#
loop_
_entity_poly.entity_id
_entity_poly.type
_entity_poly.pdbx_seq_one_letter_code
_entity_poly.pdbx_strand_id
1 'polypeptide(L)'
;MDTEKVTMLRYRGSKLSKVKKIDIFPKIEETFKETSSVGGTLFSFILIVWLVYSEVNYYLDSKFQFKFSPDTDFDAKLKINVDITVAMPCSTQNTLIKDLKNTNTVELGAVTNDLPLSYSEVTKKSSVILRPKNENPAASDIKKDLFTNIDPIASKIAISNIKGNRSGGVIITCDSLEDSTRIKGLISDRLSGYNVKDLPLLHPRVRISHIDSSVSQDKLLEYILSQNKSLFSKNFNCVLKKFSPLRNNTTLNQALLEVDVASYRNILAAGKLLIGGLGTKTHNFYLSTIAASHYNIIALTETWLHEGISDSELFDLSTFTVFRHDRITVPEGPRRGGGVLLAVWNEFIAERCKVVCDVLSRIDLLLVKINFNYRAVYVLVLYIPPNSHDLTYKVFCDLLMSLHFLYDSNLLIVGDFNVPDYVSGVCGHSKASTSCQLLNNLICFYDLKQCNNVRNSNNRLLDLVFVNRCLSCSVIDSGYPLVGVDDHHPSLEVGVTIGDVFKRFPIGRSSSFNFRKCNFVALYDALNGVDWSFLSACATVECAVSDFYSVLNEVFRCHVPLRGRCSGSYPVWFNKNLITLLKKKNRAWRRYKTTGSVYDFETFKSLRRCFKTDVAAVYSEYVRRVNNDIKTDPKKFWSFLNSKNNSSSIPASMVYNNATITDPQIIVDSFADHFSKSFTRDAASTLPSASLPYDNLTLTRVSNDDVLKALKCLKPNMTSGPDEIPSLVIRDCAAVFADPLCFLFNLILNTSCYPMRWKTSAVRPIHKKDDRSEITNYRPIALISNFAKVFEYVLYNSSLHYVSHKLSPNQHGFTKCRSTETNLVSISQYLSDALDNHSQVDVVYTDLSKAFDRIDHGLLLIKLESFGFSDSLVELIRSYLSDRFMYVGVNGYASKSFKQESGLPQGSVLGPLFFNIFINDLVDDLDVPHLLFADDMKIYLTVDSIDDALRLQGCIEEIFRRCKLNNLVLNHLKCSIVSFTRKTKPLLFDYKINGSILTRRESIRHLGVIFDSKLSFGEHIRTIAGTAFRALGFVLHAGREFSDVATLKLLYITYVRSRLEYASLVWSPIYDVHSSLLERVQRRFLKNVVFMLNGAYPPRGCPQGLLLGEVGLQSLLDRRMEHSVIFLFKLFRRLQECPHVLERISLRVGRSGSRVRSVFYIGQRHTDIGLKSPVTRMLRNYQSVEAHIDIFCCSISQIKKFFSISS
;
A
#
# COMPACT_ATOMS: atom_id res chain seq x y z
N MET A 1 69.43 11.31 -8.22
CA MET A 1 69.95 11.28 -9.59
C MET A 1 68.77 11.05 -10.52
N ASP A 2 68.72 11.92 -11.51
CA ASP A 2 67.64 12.14 -12.45
C ASP A 2 67.29 10.93 -13.34
N THR A 3 66.04 10.97 -13.79
CA THR A 3 65.52 10.59 -15.12
C THR A 3 65.87 9.21 -15.69
N GLU A 4 64.84 8.41 -16.02
CA GLU A 4 64.31 8.38 -17.40
C GLU A 4 63.03 7.54 -17.53
N LYS A 5 62.24 7.93 -18.53
CA LYS A 5 60.93 7.39 -18.94
C LYS A 5 61.06 5.94 -19.46
N VAL A 6 60.00 5.14 -19.35
CA VAL A 6 59.25 4.56 -20.49
C VAL A 6 58.04 3.73 -19.98
N THR A 7 56.87 4.24 -20.36
CA THR A 7 55.61 3.61 -20.80
C THR A 7 55.31 2.14 -20.44
N MET A 8 54.19 1.94 -19.73
CA MET A 8 53.49 0.65 -19.58
C MET A 8 52.53 0.36 -20.74
N LEU A 9 52.51 -0.88 -21.23
CA LEU A 9 51.30 -1.51 -21.79
C LEU A 9 51.18 -2.99 -21.35
N ARG A 10 50.10 -3.24 -20.60
CA ARG A 10 49.26 -4.46 -20.38
C ARG A 10 49.84 -5.85 -20.72
N TYR A 11 49.75 -6.80 -19.78
CA TYR A 11 48.67 -7.81 -19.70
C TYR A 11 48.75 -8.71 -18.45
N ARG A 12 47.63 -9.35 -18.13
CA ARG A 12 47.36 -10.28 -17.01
C ARG A 12 48.28 -11.51 -17.00
N GLY A 13 48.76 -11.92 -15.83
CA GLY A 13 49.24 -13.29 -15.61
C GLY A 13 49.94 -13.56 -14.27
N SER A 14 49.33 -14.45 -13.48
CA SER A 14 49.93 -15.39 -12.51
C SER A 14 50.42 -14.94 -11.11
N LYS A 15 50.11 -15.87 -10.18
CA LYS A 15 50.36 -16.01 -8.74
C LYS A 15 51.75 -15.55 -8.26
N LEU A 16 51.82 -14.98 -7.04
CA LEU A 16 52.31 -15.65 -5.82
C LEU A 16 52.26 -14.74 -4.58
N SER A 17 51.66 -15.29 -3.52
CA SER A 17 52.05 -15.26 -2.10
C SER A 17 52.84 -14.07 -1.50
N LYS A 18 52.26 -13.41 -0.50
CA LYS A 18 52.67 -13.48 0.92
C LYS A 18 51.90 -12.44 1.74
N VAL A 19 51.42 -12.88 2.88
CA VAL A 19 50.67 -12.14 3.90
C VAL A 19 51.54 -11.05 4.53
N LYS A 20 50.99 -9.84 4.71
CA LYS A 20 51.11 -9.08 5.97
C LYS A 20 49.77 -8.41 6.28
N LYS A 21 49.11 -8.96 7.29
CA LYS A 21 47.97 -8.34 7.98
C LYS A 21 48.48 -7.08 8.67
N ILE A 22 47.88 -5.93 8.38
CA ILE A 22 48.02 -4.72 9.20
C ILE A 22 46.68 -4.55 9.90
N ASP A 23 46.60 -5.01 11.15
CA ASP A 23 45.49 -4.70 12.07
C ASP A 23 45.70 -3.25 12.55
N ILE A 24 45.03 -2.30 11.90
CA ILE A 24 44.83 -0.96 12.45
C ILE A 24 43.60 -1.11 13.34
N PHE A 25 43.78 -1.30 14.65
CA PHE A 25 42.90 -0.93 15.77
C PHE A 25 43.22 -1.82 16.97
N PRO A 26 43.76 -1.30 18.09
CA PRO A 26 43.97 -2.10 19.29
C PRO A 26 42.63 -2.44 19.93
N LYS A 27 42.44 -3.72 20.29
CA LYS A 27 41.31 -4.17 21.10
C LYS A 27 41.53 -3.71 22.55
N ILE A 28 40.56 -3.00 23.09
CA ILE A 28 40.48 -2.68 24.53
C ILE A 28 40.04 -3.95 25.27
N GLU A 29 40.73 -4.29 26.37
CA GLU A 29 40.41 -5.45 27.20
C GLU A 29 39.09 -5.29 27.97
N GLU A 30 38.38 -6.39 28.17
CA GLU A 30 37.01 -6.45 28.74
C GLU A 30 36.91 -6.12 30.24
N THR A 31 37.96 -5.60 30.88
CA THR A 31 38.01 -5.33 32.32
C THR A 31 37.93 -3.85 32.70
N PHE A 32 37.78 -2.91 31.76
CA PHE A 32 37.69 -1.49 32.08
C PHE A 32 36.27 -1.10 32.52
N LYS A 33 36.07 -0.86 33.83
CA LYS A 33 34.89 -0.18 34.38
C LYS A 33 35.28 1.25 34.74
N GLU A 34 34.66 2.23 34.08
CA GLU A 34 34.78 3.63 34.49
C GLU A 34 33.52 4.05 35.25
N THR A 35 33.72 4.42 36.51
CA THR A 35 32.73 5.12 37.34
C THR A 35 33.18 6.57 37.47
N SER A 36 32.55 7.50 36.77
CA SER A 36 32.32 8.86 37.30
C SER A 36 31.26 9.62 36.51
N SER A 37 30.61 10.53 37.22
CA SER A 37 29.67 11.54 36.77
C SER A 37 30.40 12.70 36.09
N VAL A 38 29.77 13.29 35.06
CA VAL A 38 30.24 14.39 34.18
C VAL A 38 30.98 13.90 32.93
N GLY A 39 30.24 13.86 31.81
CA GLY A 39 30.71 13.37 30.52
C GLY A 39 31.46 14.41 29.69
N GLY A 40 32.52 13.94 29.02
CA GLY A 40 33.18 14.61 27.91
C GLY A 40 34.69 14.76 28.10
N THR A 41 35.46 13.68 27.89
CA THR A 41 36.94 13.76 27.96
C THR A 41 37.56 14.16 26.62
N LEU A 42 38.60 14.98 26.75
CA LEU A 42 39.54 15.56 25.76
C LEU A 42 39.92 14.63 24.60
N PHE A 43 39.87 13.31 24.80
CA PHE A 43 40.19 12.31 23.81
C PHE A 43 39.22 12.27 22.62
N SER A 44 37.91 12.44 22.87
CA SER A 44 36.90 12.52 21.81
C SER A 44 37.06 13.79 20.97
N PHE A 45 37.47 14.89 21.61
CA PHE A 45 37.77 16.15 20.93
C PHE A 45 39.04 16.03 20.07
N ILE A 46 40.11 15.41 20.59
CA ILE A 46 41.35 15.16 19.84
C ILE A 46 41.10 14.23 18.66
N LEU A 47 40.25 13.21 18.82
CA LEU A 47 39.90 12.29 17.72
C LEU A 47 39.12 13.00 16.60
N ILE A 48 38.18 13.89 16.96
CA ILE A 48 37.43 14.70 15.98
C ILE A 48 38.35 15.71 15.29
N VAL A 49 39.22 16.38 16.04
CA VAL A 49 40.23 17.30 15.47
C VAL A 49 41.19 16.57 14.55
N TRP A 50 41.60 15.34 14.90
CA TRP A 50 42.48 14.52 14.06
C TRP A 50 41.77 14.01 12.79
N LEU A 51 40.49 13.64 12.88
CA LEU A 51 39.68 13.25 11.72
C LEU A 51 39.45 14.44 10.77
N VAL A 52 39.13 15.61 11.31
CA VAL A 52 38.99 16.84 10.51
C VAL A 52 40.34 17.26 9.93
N TYR A 53 41.45 17.14 10.67
CA TYR A 53 42.80 17.39 10.16
C TYR A 53 43.20 16.40 9.05
N SER A 54 42.80 15.13 9.16
CA SER A 54 43.02 14.12 8.11
C SER A 54 42.19 14.40 6.86
N GLU A 55 40.96 14.88 7.02
CA GLU A 55 40.05 15.18 5.90
C GLU A 55 40.46 16.48 5.19
N VAL A 56 40.93 17.48 5.95
CA VAL A 56 41.48 18.72 5.41
C VAL A 56 42.83 18.48 4.73
N ASN A 57 43.72 17.64 5.26
CA ASN A 57 44.95 17.27 4.56
C ASN A 57 44.71 16.42 3.31
N TYR A 58 43.67 15.58 3.31
CA TYR A 58 43.24 14.86 2.10
C TYR A 58 42.80 15.82 0.98
N TYR A 59 42.27 16.99 1.32
CA TYR A 59 41.89 18.04 0.37
C TYR A 59 43.02 19.04 0.03
N LEU A 60 44.08 19.11 0.83
CA LEU A 60 45.19 20.07 0.67
C LEU A 60 46.48 19.46 0.10
N ASP A 61 46.58 18.12 -0.06
CA ASP A 61 47.73 17.50 -0.71
C ASP A 61 47.66 17.62 -2.25
N SER A 62 48.32 18.66 -2.75
CA SER A 62 48.36 19.12 -4.14
C SER A 62 49.26 18.28 -5.06
N LYS A 63 49.18 16.95 -4.99
CA LYS A 63 49.99 16.03 -5.83
C LYS A 63 49.19 14.97 -6.60
N PHE A 64 48.06 15.35 -7.18
CA PHE A 64 47.55 14.71 -8.40
C PHE A 64 46.94 15.76 -9.34
N GLN A 65 47.62 16.01 -10.46
CA GLN A 65 47.12 16.84 -11.57
C GLN A 65 46.27 15.98 -12.52
N PHE A 66 44.99 16.32 -12.69
CA PHE A 66 44.25 15.88 -13.88
C PHE A 66 44.58 16.84 -15.03
N LYS A 67 45.31 16.33 -16.02
CA LYS A 67 45.60 17.05 -17.27
C LYS A 67 44.45 16.79 -18.25
N PHE A 68 43.57 17.78 -18.43
CA PHE A 68 42.74 17.87 -19.63
C PHE A 68 43.58 18.52 -20.73
N SER A 69 43.73 17.86 -21.87
CA SER A 69 44.19 18.50 -23.11
C SER A 69 42.96 18.95 -23.91
N PRO A 70 42.89 20.21 -24.36
CA PRO A 70 41.85 20.67 -25.27
C PRO A 70 42.08 20.09 -26.67
N ASP A 71 41.01 19.63 -27.29
CA ASP A 71 40.94 19.46 -28.74
C ASP A 71 41.01 20.87 -29.35
N THR A 72 42.03 21.11 -30.17
CA THR A 72 42.26 22.38 -30.86
C THR A 72 41.41 22.42 -32.11
N ASP A 73 40.18 22.92 -31.98
CA ASP A 73 39.60 23.73 -33.04
C ASP A 73 38.49 24.66 -32.53
N PHE A 74 38.43 25.85 -33.14
CA PHE A 74 37.54 26.99 -32.89
C PHE A 74 37.91 27.99 -31.78
N ASP A 75 38.76 28.93 -32.20
CA ASP A 75 38.73 30.34 -31.83
C ASP A 75 37.31 30.91 -31.69
N ALA A 76 37.01 31.56 -30.56
CA ALA A 76 36.74 33.00 -30.51
C ALA A 76 36.27 33.47 -29.10
N LYS A 77 37.20 34.14 -28.40
CA LYS A 77 37.03 35.29 -27.47
C LYS A 77 35.81 35.28 -26.53
N LEU A 78 36.00 34.76 -25.31
CA LEU A 78 35.16 35.04 -24.15
C LEU A 78 35.61 36.38 -23.49
N LYS A 79 34.77 37.42 -23.57
CA LYS A 79 34.83 38.57 -22.65
C LYS A 79 34.01 38.20 -21.41
N ILE A 80 34.66 38.09 -20.26
CA ILE A 80 34.01 37.90 -18.97
C ILE A 80 33.51 39.27 -18.49
N ASN A 81 32.19 39.48 -18.48
CA ASN A 81 31.56 40.47 -17.61
C ASN A 81 31.06 39.72 -16.37
N VAL A 82 31.68 40.01 -15.23
CA VAL A 82 31.16 39.66 -13.92
C VAL A 82 30.19 40.77 -13.52
N ASP A 83 28.89 40.47 -13.46
CA ASP A 83 27.95 41.31 -12.72
C ASP A 83 27.55 40.59 -11.42
N ILE A 84 28.10 41.11 -10.32
CA ILE A 84 27.64 40.87 -8.96
C ILE A 84 26.40 41.75 -8.77
N THR A 85 25.25 41.15 -8.48
CA THR A 85 24.10 41.94 -8.00
C THR A 85 23.92 41.72 -6.51
N VAL A 86 24.47 42.66 -5.74
CA VAL A 86 24.08 42.96 -4.35
C VAL A 86 22.72 43.66 -4.40
N ALA A 87 21.80 43.23 -3.53
CA ALA A 87 20.53 43.90 -3.35
C ALA A 87 20.72 45.23 -2.59
N MET A 88 20.29 46.34 -3.20
CA MET A 88 19.99 47.60 -2.50
C MET A 88 18.66 48.17 -3.01
N PRO A 89 17.90 48.89 -2.17
CA PRO A 89 16.65 49.53 -2.56
C PRO A 89 16.94 50.87 -3.26
N CYS A 90 16.35 51.11 -4.43
CA CYS A 90 16.38 52.43 -5.06
C CYS A 90 14.96 52.97 -5.23
N SER A 91 14.63 53.94 -4.40
CA SER A 91 13.74 55.05 -4.70
C SER A 91 14.34 55.93 -5.82
N THR A 92 13.45 56.66 -6.51
CA THR A 92 13.71 57.80 -7.42
C THR A 92 14.43 57.52 -8.75
N GLN A 93 13.67 57.51 -9.86
CA GLN A 93 13.62 58.61 -10.85
C GLN A 93 12.76 58.25 -12.08
N ASN A 94 12.11 59.30 -12.59
CA ASN A 94 11.21 59.35 -13.74
C ASN A 94 11.81 58.76 -15.03
N THR A 95 11.04 57.95 -15.75
CA THR A 95 11.06 57.97 -17.22
C THR A 95 9.74 57.42 -17.79
N LEU A 96 9.11 58.25 -18.62
CA LEU A 96 7.89 57.98 -19.39
C LEU A 96 8.12 56.92 -20.46
N ILE A 97 7.21 55.95 -20.58
CA ILE A 97 6.99 55.20 -21.82
C ILE A 97 5.53 55.41 -22.23
N LYS A 98 5.36 56.17 -23.32
CA LYS A 98 4.10 56.32 -24.05
C LYS A 98 3.66 54.97 -24.61
N ASP A 99 2.39 54.61 -24.43
CA ASP A 99 1.76 53.56 -25.22
C ASP A 99 0.73 54.17 -26.18
N LEU A 100 0.84 53.78 -27.45
CA LEU A 100 -0.03 54.21 -28.54
C LEU A 100 -1.36 53.47 -28.43
N LYS A 101 -2.42 54.17 -27.98
CA LYS A 101 -3.81 53.96 -28.42
C LYS A 101 -4.71 55.07 -27.87
N ASN A 102 -4.89 56.11 -28.67
CA ASN A 102 -5.92 57.14 -28.49
C ASN A 102 -7.28 56.51 -28.17
N THR A 103 -7.74 56.63 -26.91
CA THR A 103 -9.17 56.74 -26.58
C THR A 103 -9.32 57.57 -25.31
N ASN A 104 -10.22 58.56 -25.39
CA ASN A 104 -10.40 59.70 -24.50
C ASN A 104 -10.53 59.35 -23.01
N THR A 105 -9.78 60.07 -22.17
CA THR A 105 -10.15 60.32 -20.76
C THR A 105 -10.25 61.82 -20.56
N VAL A 106 -11.42 62.26 -20.12
CA VAL A 106 -11.74 63.65 -19.76
C VAL A 106 -11.07 63.94 -18.41
N GLU A 107 -10.31 65.03 -18.33
CA GLU A 107 -9.75 65.55 -17.07
C GLU A 107 -10.87 66.11 -16.20
N LEU A 108 -10.92 65.70 -14.93
CA LEU A 108 -11.65 66.41 -13.88
C LEU A 108 -10.63 66.92 -12.86
N GLY A 109 -10.68 68.23 -12.65
CA GLY A 109 -9.70 69.03 -11.93
C GLY A 109 -9.61 68.76 -10.44
N ALA A 110 -8.54 69.32 -9.88
CA ALA A 110 -8.12 69.20 -8.49
C ALA A 110 -9.25 69.49 -7.49
N VAL A 111 -9.51 68.54 -6.59
CA VAL A 111 -10.18 68.78 -5.30
C VAL A 111 -9.45 68.01 -4.21
N THR A 112 -9.21 68.75 -3.14
CA THR A 112 -8.44 68.48 -1.93
C THR A 112 -9.04 67.40 -1.03
N ASN A 113 -8.16 66.62 -0.40
CA ASN A 113 -8.38 65.77 0.78
C ASN A 113 -9.55 64.77 0.70
N ASP A 114 -9.36 63.68 -0.03
CA ASP A 114 -9.66 62.30 0.39
C ASP A 114 -9.43 61.37 -0.83
N LEU A 115 -8.81 60.21 -0.58
CA LEU A 115 -8.43 59.11 -1.51
C LEU A 115 -8.79 59.29 -3.01
N PRO A 116 -7.80 59.35 -3.94
CA PRO A 116 -8.08 59.50 -5.37
C PRO A 116 -8.51 58.15 -5.96
N LEU A 117 -9.81 57.89 -6.03
CA LEU A 117 -10.38 56.74 -6.73
C LEU A 117 -11.25 57.21 -7.90
N SER A 118 -10.88 56.83 -9.12
CA SER A 118 -11.68 57.07 -10.33
C SER A 118 -12.57 55.87 -10.63
N TYR A 119 -13.88 56.13 -10.84
CA TYR A 119 -14.91 55.13 -11.19
C TYR A 119 -15.44 55.38 -12.62
N SER A 120 -15.69 54.32 -13.38
CA SER A 120 -16.42 54.37 -14.67
C SER A 120 -17.84 53.81 -14.53
N GLU A 121 -18.85 54.46 -15.13
CA GLU A 121 -20.29 54.16 -15.03
C GLU A 121 -20.71 52.67 -15.18
N VAL A 122 -21.71 52.28 -14.38
CA VAL A 122 -22.35 50.95 -14.42
C VAL A 122 -23.32 50.87 -15.59
N THR A 123 -23.01 50.07 -16.63
CA THR A 123 -23.92 49.88 -17.79
C THR A 123 -25.05 48.89 -17.47
N LYS A 124 -26.32 49.31 -17.63
CA LYS A 124 -27.54 48.54 -17.34
C LYS A 124 -28.18 47.94 -18.60
N LYS A 125 -27.51 47.00 -19.29
CA LYS A 125 -28.11 46.29 -20.45
C LYS A 125 -29.04 45.15 -20.00
N SER A 126 -30.14 44.95 -20.72
CA SER A 126 -31.18 43.92 -20.42
C SER A 126 -31.37 42.97 -21.60
N SER A 127 -31.61 41.67 -21.35
CA SER A 127 -31.69 40.65 -22.41
C SER A 127 -32.95 39.78 -22.31
N VAL A 128 -33.47 39.40 -23.48
CA VAL A 128 -34.70 38.62 -23.67
C VAL A 128 -34.41 37.44 -24.59
N ILE A 129 -35.02 36.27 -24.35
CA ILE A 129 -34.90 35.10 -25.24
C ILE A 129 -36.24 34.75 -25.90
N LEU A 130 -36.20 34.56 -27.22
CA LEU A 130 -37.27 34.02 -28.05
C LEU A 130 -37.05 32.56 -28.35
N ARG A 131 -38.10 31.75 -28.23
CA ARG A 131 -38.10 30.33 -28.65
C ARG A 131 -39.38 29.98 -29.40
N PRO A 132 -39.33 29.18 -30.47
CA PRO A 132 -40.53 28.73 -31.19
C PRO A 132 -41.37 27.81 -30.29
N LYS A 133 -42.70 27.85 -30.44
CA LYS A 133 -43.63 27.02 -29.66
C LYS A 133 -43.72 25.59 -30.19
N ASN A 134 -43.72 25.39 -31.51
CA ASN A 134 -43.78 24.09 -32.18
C ASN A 134 -42.72 24.01 -33.30
N GLU A 135 -42.03 22.86 -33.40
CA GLU A 135 -40.83 22.58 -34.23
C GLU A 135 -39.59 23.47 -33.94
N ASN A 136 -38.39 23.00 -34.33
CA ASN A 136 -37.09 23.64 -34.04
C ASN A 136 -36.49 24.30 -35.31
N PRO A 137 -37.03 25.44 -35.79
CA PRO A 137 -36.44 26.18 -36.90
C PRO A 137 -35.02 26.67 -36.56
N ALA A 138 -34.18 26.83 -37.58
CA ALA A 138 -32.84 27.33 -37.40
C ALA A 138 -32.88 28.79 -36.89
N ALA A 139 -31.89 29.21 -36.10
CA ALA A 139 -31.86 30.57 -35.56
C ALA A 139 -31.84 31.67 -36.64
N SER A 140 -31.44 31.34 -37.88
CA SER A 140 -31.56 32.20 -39.07
C SER A 140 -33.01 32.50 -39.43
N ASP A 141 -33.89 31.50 -39.34
CA ASP A 141 -35.29 31.60 -39.74
C ASP A 141 -36.08 32.38 -38.69
N ILE A 142 -35.80 32.14 -37.41
CA ILE A 142 -36.35 32.92 -36.28
C ILE A 142 -35.93 34.40 -36.39
N LYS A 143 -34.68 34.68 -36.76
CA LYS A 143 -34.21 36.05 -37.01
C LYS A 143 -34.94 36.67 -38.20
N LYS A 144 -35.15 35.91 -39.27
CA LYS A 144 -35.86 36.38 -40.46
C LYS A 144 -37.31 36.72 -40.13
N ASP A 145 -38.03 35.85 -39.41
CA ASP A 145 -39.38 36.10 -38.91
C ASP A 145 -39.46 37.34 -38.02
N LEU A 146 -38.48 37.50 -37.11
CA LEU A 146 -38.40 38.64 -36.21
C LEU A 146 -38.30 39.95 -36.98
N PHE A 147 -37.36 40.07 -37.93
CA PHE A 147 -37.15 41.29 -38.70
C PHE A 147 -38.22 41.52 -39.79
N THR A 148 -38.93 40.48 -40.23
CA THR A 148 -40.01 40.61 -41.23
C THR A 148 -41.29 41.15 -40.59
N ASN A 149 -41.59 40.76 -39.35
CA ASN A 149 -42.84 41.13 -38.68
C ASN A 149 -42.68 42.28 -37.68
N ILE A 150 -41.44 42.56 -37.24
CA ILE A 150 -41.12 43.63 -36.29
C ILE A 150 -39.95 44.44 -36.83
N ASP A 151 -40.25 45.67 -37.26
CA ASP A 151 -39.24 46.65 -37.65
C ASP A 151 -38.68 47.35 -36.40
N PRO A 152 -37.41 47.10 -36.02
CA PRO A 152 -36.82 47.71 -34.84
C PRO A 152 -36.63 49.23 -34.98
N ILE A 153 -36.48 49.72 -36.21
CA ILE A 153 -36.18 51.13 -36.51
C ILE A 153 -37.47 51.95 -36.37
N ALA A 154 -38.57 51.49 -36.96
CA ALA A 154 -39.89 52.13 -36.79
C ALA A 154 -40.40 52.07 -35.34
N SER A 155 -39.99 51.05 -34.57
CA SER A 155 -40.41 50.85 -33.18
C SER A 155 -39.61 51.67 -32.15
N LYS A 156 -38.54 52.38 -32.55
CA LYS A 156 -37.61 53.11 -31.67
C LYS A 156 -37.11 52.26 -30.48
N ILE A 157 -36.67 51.02 -30.74
CA ILE A 157 -36.10 50.13 -29.71
C ILE A 157 -34.61 49.94 -29.97
N ALA A 158 -33.76 50.31 -29.01
CA ALA A 158 -32.32 50.16 -29.12
C ALA A 158 -31.87 48.72 -28.82
N ILE A 159 -31.67 47.93 -29.88
CA ILE A 159 -31.16 46.56 -29.78
C ILE A 159 -29.66 46.56 -30.01
N SER A 160 -28.90 46.18 -28.98
CA SER A 160 -27.45 46.12 -29.00
C SER A 160 -26.89 44.84 -29.60
N ASN A 161 -27.61 43.71 -29.48
CA ASN A 161 -27.16 42.43 -30.04
C ASN A 161 -28.32 41.44 -30.20
N ILE A 162 -28.33 40.65 -31.29
CA ILE A 162 -29.23 39.51 -31.49
C ILE A 162 -28.45 38.25 -31.87
N LYS A 163 -28.48 37.23 -31.00
CA LYS A 163 -27.66 36.01 -31.17
C LYS A 163 -28.48 34.73 -30.95
N GLY A 164 -28.27 33.72 -31.78
CA GLY A 164 -28.88 32.40 -31.60
C GLY A 164 -28.38 31.71 -30.33
N ASN A 165 -29.26 31.02 -29.62
CA ASN A 165 -28.95 30.18 -28.47
C ASN A 165 -28.79 28.72 -28.93
N ARG A 166 -27.80 28.00 -28.37
CA ARG A 166 -27.49 26.59 -28.64
C ARG A 166 -28.64 25.62 -28.30
N SER A 167 -29.65 26.06 -27.57
CA SER A 167 -30.82 25.26 -27.14
C SER A 167 -32.09 25.51 -27.97
N GLY A 168 -31.97 26.09 -29.17
CA GLY A 168 -33.10 26.44 -30.04
C GLY A 168 -33.80 27.73 -29.58
N GLY A 169 -33.48 28.85 -30.21
CA GLY A 169 -34.01 30.19 -29.88
C GLY A 169 -33.05 31.33 -30.20
N VAL A 170 -33.50 32.59 -30.02
CA VAL A 170 -32.75 33.82 -30.31
C VAL A 170 -32.77 34.74 -29.10
N ILE A 171 -31.59 35.17 -28.62
CA ILE A 171 -31.44 36.13 -27.53
C ILE A 171 -31.29 37.54 -28.12
N ILE A 172 -32.11 38.47 -27.65
CA ILE A 172 -32.12 39.88 -28.00
C ILE A 172 -31.63 40.66 -26.78
N THR A 173 -30.58 41.47 -26.93
CA THR A 173 -30.04 42.32 -25.87
C THR A 173 -30.32 43.77 -26.20
N CYS A 174 -31.04 44.45 -25.31
CA CYS A 174 -31.39 45.85 -25.42
C CYS A 174 -30.50 46.71 -24.53
N ASP A 175 -30.28 47.96 -24.94
CA ASP A 175 -29.42 48.89 -24.19
C ASP A 175 -30.06 49.36 -22.89
N SER A 176 -31.39 49.25 -22.75
CA SER A 176 -32.13 49.53 -21.52
C SER A 176 -33.15 48.45 -21.17
N LEU A 177 -33.62 48.44 -19.91
CA LEU A 177 -34.71 47.57 -19.46
C LEU A 177 -36.05 47.93 -20.11
N GLU A 178 -36.28 49.22 -20.38
CA GLU A 178 -37.51 49.72 -21.01
C GLU A 178 -37.63 49.25 -22.46
N ASP A 179 -36.54 49.31 -23.21
CA ASP A 179 -36.43 48.73 -24.57
C ASP A 179 -36.67 47.22 -24.56
N SER A 180 -36.12 46.52 -23.55
CA SER A 180 -36.32 45.07 -23.41
C SER A 180 -37.77 44.69 -23.11
N THR A 181 -38.54 45.57 -22.45
CA THR A 181 -39.97 45.34 -22.18
C THR A 181 -40.81 45.62 -23.42
N ARG A 182 -40.53 46.72 -24.13
CA ARG A 182 -41.23 47.08 -25.38
C ARG A 182 -41.07 46.00 -26.45
N ILE A 183 -39.87 45.41 -26.57
CA ILE A 183 -39.64 44.36 -27.57
C ILE A 183 -40.39 43.06 -27.23
N LYS A 184 -40.61 42.73 -25.95
CA LYS A 184 -41.43 41.55 -25.61
C LYS A 184 -42.88 41.75 -25.98
N GLY A 185 -43.43 42.95 -25.74
CA GLY A 185 -44.79 43.29 -26.11
C GLY A 185 -45.01 43.11 -27.61
N LEU A 186 -44.15 43.71 -28.43
CA LEU A 186 -44.23 43.60 -29.90
C LEU A 186 -44.12 42.15 -30.38
N ILE A 187 -43.28 41.34 -29.75
CA ILE A 187 -43.13 39.92 -30.11
C ILE A 187 -44.35 39.11 -29.70
N SER A 188 -44.91 39.37 -28.52
CA SER A 188 -46.13 38.69 -28.09
C SER A 188 -47.33 39.03 -28.98
N ASP A 189 -47.41 40.27 -29.48
CA ASP A 189 -48.53 40.75 -30.30
C ASP A 189 -48.42 40.30 -31.77
N ARG A 190 -47.21 40.29 -32.35
CA ARG A 190 -47.01 40.07 -33.80
C ARG A 190 -46.42 38.72 -34.17
N LEU A 191 -45.92 37.95 -33.20
CA LEU A 191 -45.24 36.66 -33.43
C LEU A 191 -45.79 35.59 -32.49
N SER A 192 -47.08 35.25 -32.66
CA SER A 192 -47.85 34.34 -31.81
C SER A 192 -47.27 32.92 -31.70
N GLY A 193 -46.45 32.49 -32.67
CA GLY A 193 -45.74 31.22 -32.71
C GLY A 193 -44.50 31.11 -31.80
N TYR A 194 -44.14 32.16 -31.06
CA TYR A 194 -42.93 32.19 -30.23
C TYR A 194 -43.23 32.46 -28.74
N ASN A 195 -42.45 31.85 -27.86
CA ASN A 195 -42.39 32.10 -26.42
C ASN A 195 -41.24 33.05 -26.09
N VAL A 196 -41.52 34.07 -25.27
CA VAL A 196 -40.54 35.09 -24.86
C VAL A 196 -40.29 34.97 -23.35
N LYS A 197 -39.02 34.90 -22.93
CA LYS A 197 -38.64 34.87 -21.50
C LYS A 197 -37.54 35.87 -21.18
N ASP A 198 -37.54 36.38 -19.95
CA ASP A 198 -36.44 37.18 -19.40
C ASP A 198 -35.20 36.35 -19.08
N LEU A 199 -34.01 36.92 -19.33
CA LEU A 199 -32.78 36.41 -18.73
C LEU A 199 -32.51 37.17 -17.41
N PRO A 200 -32.15 36.48 -16.31
CA PRO A 200 -31.81 37.14 -15.06
C PRO A 200 -30.62 38.08 -15.25
N LEU A 201 -30.74 39.33 -14.75
CA LEU A 201 -29.69 40.36 -14.78
C LEU A 201 -28.42 39.83 -14.09
N LEU A 202 -27.35 39.67 -14.87
CA LEU A 202 -26.02 39.34 -14.35
C LEU A 202 -25.41 40.58 -13.67
N HIS A 203 -24.86 40.35 -12.48
CA HIS A 203 -24.34 41.32 -11.50
C HIS A 203 -23.65 42.59 -12.09
N PRO A 204 -23.89 43.79 -11.50
CA PRO A 204 -23.20 45.01 -11.92
C PRO A 204 -21.68 44.89 -11.68
N ARG A 205 -20.88 45.27 -12.68
CA ARG A 205 -19.42 45.32 -12.59
C ARG A 205 -18.98 46.74 -12.27
N VAL A 206 -18.34 46.93 -11.12
CA VAL A 206 -17.68 48.20 -10.76
C VAL A 206 -16.19 48.07 -11.07
N ARG A 207 -15.64 49.00 -11.84
CA ARG A 207 -14.21 49.05 -12.18
C ARG A 207 -13.58 50.20 -11.42
N ILE A 208 -12.54 49.89 -10.64
CA ILE A 208 -11.79 50.87 -9.84
C ILE A 208 -10.38 50.93 -10.40
N SER A 209 -9.93 52.13 -10.75
CA SER A 209 -8.60 52.39 -11.30
C SER A 209 -7.82 53.33 -10.38
N HIS A 210 -6.51 53.07 -10.24
CA HIS A 210 -5.54 53.81 -9.42
C HIS A 210 -5.77 53.74 -7.91
N ILE A 211 -5.33 52.64 -7.28
CA ILE A 211 -5.26 52.50 -5.83
C ILE A 211 -3.81 52.71 -5.40
N ASP A 212 -3.57 53.69 -4.52
CA ASP A 212 -2.27 53.90 -3.89
C ASP A 212 -1.91 52.67 -3.04
N SER A 213 -0.66 52.20 -3.15
CA SER A 213 -0.17 50.97 -2.49
C SER A 213 -0.17 51.07 -0.96
N SER A 214 -0.34 52.27 -0.40
CA SER A 214 -0.46 52.53 1.04
C SER A 214 -1.87 52.28 1.62
N VAL A 215 -2.89 52.07 0.79
CA VAL A 215 -4.29 51.90 1.24
C VAL A 215 -4.58 50.44 1.58
N SER A 216 -4.97 50.17 2.84
CA SER A 216 -5.32 48.81 3.27
C SER A 216 -6.60 48.32 2.58
N GLN A 217 -6.67 47.01 2.30
CA GLN A 217 -7.85 46.39 1.66
C GLN A 217 -9.14 46.66 2.46
N ASP A 218 -9.05 46.75 3.79
CA ASP A 218 -10.20 46.95 4.66
C ASP A 218 -10.76 48.37 4.56
N LYS A 219 -9.90 49.40 4.49
CA LYS A 219 -10.32 50.80 4.27
C LYS A 219 -10.93 51.00 2.88
N LEU A 220 -10.37 50.34 1.86
CA LEU A 220 -10.92 50.39 0.49
C LEU A 220 -12.31 49.73 0.42
N LEU A 221 -12.50 48.61 1.13
CA LEU A 221 -13.78 47.91 1.18
C LEU A 221 -14.85 48.74 1.92
N GLU A 222 -14.51 49.34 3.07
CA GLU A 222 -15.41 50.25 3.79
C GLU A 222 -15.83 51.44 2.93
N TYR A 223 -14.90 52.05 2.20
CA TYR A 223 -15.19 53.16 1.31
C TYR A 223 -16.16 52.76 0.18
N ILE A 224 -15.91 51.65 -0.52
CA ILE A 224 -16.77 51.15 -1.61
C ILE A 224 -18.19 50.84 -1.10
N LEU A 225 -18.30 50.22 0.08
CA LEU A 225 -19.58 49.89 0.71
C LEU A 225 -20.33 51.16 1.16
N SER A 226 -19.61 52.17 1.67
CA SER A 226 -20.21 53.43 2.12
C SER A 226 -20.82 54.25 0.97
N GLN A 227 -20.15 54.29 -0.20
CA GLN A 227 -20.56 55.06 -1.37
C GLN A 227 -21.70 54.42 -2.18
N ASN A 228 -21.97 53.13 -1.98
CA ASN A 228 -22.93 52.35 -2.77
C ASN A 228 -24.01 51.68 -1.90
N LYS A 229 -24.28 52.24 -0.71
CA LYS A 229 -25.24 51.72 0.28
C LYS A 229 -26.63 51.41 -0.30
N SER A 230 -27.07 52.09 -1.36
CA SER A 230 -28.37 51.87 -2.01
C SER A 230 -28.44 50.63 -2.92
N LEU A 231 -27.30 50.04 -3.31
CA LEU A 231 -27.21 48.88 -4.21
C LEU A 231 -26.98 47.54 -3.48
N PHE A 232 -26.66 47.56 -2.19
CA PHE A 232 -26.26 46.38 -1.42
C PHE A 232 -27.31 46.01 -0.36
N SER A 233 -28.26 45.13 -0.70
CA SER A 233 -29.15 44.49 0.28
C SER A 233 -28.56 43.17 0.79
N LYS A 234 -29.02 42.74 1.98
CA LYS A 234 -28.41 41.81 2.97
C LYS A 234 -27.91 40.42 2.52
N ASN A 235 -27.92 40.04 1.23
CA ASN A 235 -27.45 38.73 0.74
C ASN A 235 -26.46 38.84 -0.43
N PHE A 236 -25.43 39.69 -0.33
CA PHE A 236 -24.40 39.81 -1.37
C PHE A 236 -23.00 39.46 -0.86
N ASN A 237 -22.38 38.44 -1.47
CA ASN A 237 -20.95 38.11 -1.30
C ASN A 237 -20.12 39.02 -2.21
N CYS A 238 -19.49 40.07 -1.67
CA CYS A 238 -18.51 40.85 -2.40
C CYS A 238 -17.15 40.12 -2.40
N VAL A 239 -16.61 39.79 -3.59
CA VAL A 239 -15.26 39.23 -3.73
C VAL A 239 -14.31 40.34 -4.21
N LEU A 240 -13.56 40.95 -3.28
CA LEU A 240 -12.41 41.78 -3.64
C LEU A 240 -11.27 40.89 -4.15
N LYS A 241 -11.04 40.90 -5.47
CA LYS A 241 -9.84 40.28 -6.05
C LYS A 241 -8.61 41.15 -5.73
N LYS A 242 -7.76 40.66 -4.81
CA LYS A 242 -6.45 41.21 -4.41
C LYS A 242 -5.63 41.73 -5.60
N PHE A 243 -5.05 42.92 -5.45
CA PHE A 243 -3.91 43.40 -6.24
C PHE A 243 -2.70 43.66 -5.33
N SER A 244 -1.58 43.00 -5.64
CA SER A 244 -0.21 43.49 -5.44
C SER A 244 0.69 42.82 -6.50
N PRO A 245 1.80 43.48 -6.87
CA PRO A 245 2.28 43.54 -8.25
C PRO A 245 3.01 42.26 -8.69
N LEU A 246 3.02 42.01 -10.00
CA LEU A 246 3.70 40.91 -10.70
C LEU A 246 3.10 39.50 -10.64
N ARG A 247 1.87 39.29 -10.14
CA ARG A 247 1.23 37.95 -10.20
C ARG A 247 -0.04 37.78 -11.02
N ASN A 248 -0.65 38.85 -11.52
CA ASN A 248 -1.91 38.73 -12.26
C ASN A 248 -1.83 39.44 -13.61
N ASN A 249 -1.00 38.90 -14.51
CA ASN A 249 -1.26 39.05 -15.93
C ASN A 249 -2.48 38.16 -16.24
N THR A 250 -3.68 38.72 -16.10
CA THR A 250 -4.96 38.02 -16.39
C THR A 250 -5.04 37.60 -17.85
N THR A 251 -4.26 38.18 -18.75
CA THR A 251 -4.10 37.67 -20.12
C THR A 251 -3.32 36.36 -20.12
N LEU A 252 -2.36 36.16 -19.22
CA LEU A 252 -1.63 34.89 -19.08
C LEU A 252 -2.47 33.83 -18.35
N ASN A 253 -3.22 34.21 -17.30
CA ASN A 253 -4.07 33.26 -16.57
C ASN A 253 -5.39 32.95 -17.28
N GLN A 254 -5.94 33.88 -18.06
CA GLN A 254 -7.10 33.64 -18.91
C GLN A 254 -6.69 33.02 -20.25
N ALA A 255 -5.49 33.26 -20.77
CA ALA A 255 -4.93 32.38 -21.79
C ALA A 255 -4.63 30.98 -21.22
N LEU A 256 -4.18 30.83 -19.97
CA LEU A 256 -4.00 29.51 -19.35
C LEU A 256 -5.32 28.81 -19.01
N LEU A 257 -6.38 29.55 -18.66
CA LEU A 257 -7.73 29.01 -18.39
C LEU A 257 -8.58 28.81 -19.65
N GLU A 258 -8.47 29.66 -20.66
CA GLU A 258 -9.09 29.43 -21.98
C GLU A 258 -8.30 28.37 -22.77
N VAL A 259 -6.98 28.23 -22.55
CA VAL A 259 -6.25 27.03 -22.95
C VAL A 259 -6.74 25.83 -22.15
N ASP A 260 -6.97 25.88 -20.83
CA ASP A 260 -7.44 24.70 -20.07
C ASP A 260 -8.88 24.27 -20.45
N VAL A 261 -9.80 25.21 -20.70
CA VAL A 261 -11.20 24.87 -21.06
C VAL A 261 -11.34 24.51 -22.55
N ALA A 262 -10.50 25.06 -23.45
CA ALA A 262 -10.39 24.56 -24.82
C ALA A 262 -9.57 23.24 -24.92
N SER A 263 -8.71 22.96 -23.94
CA SER A 263 -7.88 21.72 -23.87
C SER A 263 -8.63 20.51 -23.33
N TYR A 264 -9.85 20.67 -22.79
CA TYR A 264 -10.74 19.55 -22.45
C TYR A 264 -11.61 19.08 -23.63
N ARG A 265 -11.27 19.46 -24.87
CA ARG A 265 -11.52 18.54 -26.00
C ARG A 265 -10.49 17.41 -25.86
N ASN A 266 -10.81 16.43 -25.02
CA ASN A 266 -9.95 15.27 -24.81
C ASN A 266 -9.85 14.48 -26.11
N ILE A 267 -8.77 14.73 -26.85
CA ILE A 267 -8.27 13.81 -27.86
C ILE A 267 -7.70 12.63 -27.07
N LEU A 268 -8.40 11.50 -27.03
CA LEU A 268 -7.82 10.20 -26.76
C LEU A 268 -6.65 10.02 -27.72
N ALA A 269 -5.42 10.25 -27.29
CA ALA A 269 -4.25 9.82 -28.03
C ALA A 269 -4.00 8.34 -27.66
N ALA A 270 -4.45 7.42 -28.52
CA ALA A 270 -4.09 6.02 -28.46
C ALA A 270 -2.81 5.80 -29.28
N GLY A 271 -1.71 5.47 -28.61
CA GLY A 271 -0.52 4.97 -29.29
C GLY A 271 -0.74 3.49 -29.63
N LYS A 272 -0.74 3.12 -30.91
CA LYS A 272 -0.59 1.73 -31.34
C LYS A 272 0.89 1.46 -31.56
N LEU A 273 1.44 0.49 -30.84
CA LEU A 273 2.79 -0.01 -31.07
C LEU A 273 2.76 -1.53 -31.22
N LEU A 274 3.26 -2.02 -32.35
CA LEU A 274 3.65 -3.41 -32.50
C LEU A 274 5.04 -3.58 -31.86
N ILE A 275 5.17 -4.56 -30.95
CA ILE A 275 6.41 -4.83 -30.24
C ILE A 275 6.75 -6.31 -30.37
N GLY A 276 7.55 -6.65 -31.38
CA GLY A 276 8.23 -7.95 -31.39
C GLY A 276 9.05 -8.15 -30.11
N GLY A 277 8.66 -9.12 -29.28
CA GLY A 277 9.41 -9.60 -28.11
C GLY A 277 9.42 -8.66 -26.90
N LEU A 278 8.26 -8.22 -26.40
CA LEU A 278 8.17 -7.38 -25.19
C LEU A 278 8.72 -8.07 -23.92
N GLY A 279 8.62 -9.40 -23.84
CA GLY A 279 9.02 -10.18 -22.66
C GLY A 279 10.50 -10.09 -22.26
N THR A 280 11.40 -9.70 -23.19
CA THR A 280 12.83 -9.49 -22.90
C THR A 280 13.20 -8.01 -22.70
N LYS A 281 12.24 -7.10 -22.89
CA LYS A 281 12.45 -5.64 -22.89
C LYS A 281 11.60 -4.90 -21.85
N THR A 282 11.02 -5.61 -20.89
CA THR A 282 10.03 -5.09 -19.91
C THR A 282 10.52 -3.84 -19.16
N HIS A 283 11.76 -3.85 -18.67
CA HIS A 283 12.34 -2.70 -17.96
C HIS A 283 12.46 -1.43 -18.83
N ASN A 284 13.00 -1.57 -20.04
CA ASN A 284 13.11 -0.45 -20.98
C ASN A 284 11.73 0.06 -21.41
N PHE A 285 10.78 -0.85 -21.59
CA PHE A 285 9.40 -0.51 -21.89
C PHE A 285 8.74 0.28 -20.76
N TYR A 286 8.88 -0.16 -19.50
CA TYR A 286 8.38 0.55 -18.32
C TYR A 286 8.91 1.98 -18.22
N LEU A 287 10.21 2.20 -18.42
CA LEU A 287 10.77 3.56 -18.40
C LEU A 287 10.27 4.40 -19.59
N SER A 288 10.10 3.79 -20.77
CA SER A 288 9.53 4.44 -21.94
C SER A 288 8.06 4.85 -21.76
N THR A 289 7.24 4.04 -21.08
CA THR A 289 5.83 4.39 -20.82
C THR A 289 5.72 5.57 -19.86
N ILE A 290 6.59 5.65 -18.85
CA ILE A 290 6.71 6.85 -17.98
C ILE A 290 7.14 8.08 -18.80
N ALA A 291 8.09 7.91 -19.71
CA ALA A 291 8.54 8.99 -20.60
C ALA A 291 7.45 9.46 -21.58
N ALA A 292 6.51 8.58 -21.93
CA ALA A 292 5.40 8.81 -22.84
C ALA A 292 4.07 9.11 -22.11
N SER A 293 4.14 9.78 -20.96
CA SER A 293 3.02 10.20 -20.10
C SER A 293 1.94 11.10 -20.77
N HIS A 294 2.04 11.36 -22.07
CA HIS A 294 1.08 12.14 -22.83
C HIS A 294 0.00 11.28 -23.51
N TYR A 295 0.17 9.95 -23.54
CA TYR A 295 -0.84 9.01 -24.01
C TYR A 295 -1.81 8.63 -22.89
N ASN A 296 -3.11 8.60 -23.18
CA ASN A 296 -4.14 8.18 -22.22
C ASN A 296 -4.58 6.72 -22.41
N ILE A 297 -4.36 6.17 -23.61
CA ILE A 297 -4.57 4.75 -23.91
C ILE A 297 -3.36 4.25 -24.70
N ILE A 298 -2.89 3.04 -24.41
CA ILE A 298 -1.82 2.37 -25.15
C ILE A 298 -2.33 1.00 -25.57
N ALA A 299 -2.38 0.75 -26.88
CA ALA A 299 -2.80 -0.53 -27.45
C ALA A 299 -1.60 -1.23 -28.08
N LEU A 300 -1.38 -2.49 -27.72
CA LEU A 300 -0.28 -3.32 -28.22
C LEU A 300 -0.83 -4.61 -28.82
N THR A 301 -0.30 -4.98 -29.98
CA THR A 301 -0.53 -6.25 -30.65
C THR A 301 0.80 -7.01 -30.74
N GLU A 302 0.74 -8.34 -30.82
CA GLU A 302 1.89 -9.24 -30.74
C GLU A 302 2.76 -8.98 -29.50
N THR A 303 2.19 -9.13 -28.31
CA THR A 303 2.91 -8.78 -27.07
C THR A 303 3.95 -9.81 -26.66
N TRP A 304 3.81 -11.10 -27.04
CA TRP A 304 4.67 -12.20 -26.59
C TRP A 304 4.73 -12.37 -25.06
N LEU A 305 3.72 -11.87 -24.36
CA LEU A 305 3.63 -11.97 -22.90
C LEU A 305 3.02 -13.31 -22.46
N HIS A 306 3.27 -13.68 -21.21
CA HIS A 306 2.69 -14.85 -20.55
C HIS A 306 2.39 -14.52 -19.08
N GLU A 307 1.61 -15.37 -18.40
CA GLU A 307 1.14 -15.16 -17.01
C GLU A 307 2.26 -14.91 -15.98
N GLY A 308 3.50 -15.28 -16.31
CA GLY A 308 4.67 -15.07 -15.45
C GLY A 308 5.25 -13.66 -15.48
N ILE A 309 4.75 -12.76 -16.33
CA ILE A 309 5.12 -11.34 -16.40
C ILE A 309 3.96 -10.51 -15.86
N SER A 310 4.17 -9.78 -14.77
CA SER A 310 3.17 -8.92 -14.13
C SER A 310 2.96 -7.62 -14.90
N ASP A 311 1.73 -7.10 -14.89
CA ASP A 311 1.42 -5.79 -15.49
C ASP A 311 2.23 -4.63 -14.88
N SER A 312 2.62 -4.77 -13.60
CA SER A 312 3.49 -3.81 -12.89
C SER A 312 4.92 -3.75 -13.43
N GLU A 313 5.37 -4.76 -14.19
CA GLU A 313 6.65 -4.76 -14.89
C GLU A 313 6.61 -3.96 -16.20
N LEU A 314 5.41 -3.63 -16.70
CA LEU A 314 5.20 -3.01 -18.01
C LEU A 314 4.72 -1.56 -17.87
N PHE A 315 3.84 -1.30 -16.90
CA PHE A 315 3.25 0.02 -16.68
C PHE A 315 3.32 0.40 -15.20
N ASP A 316 3.44 1.70 -14.94
CA ASP A 316 3.12 2.25 -13.64
C ASP A 316 1.62 2.10 -13.39
N LEU A 317 1.25 1.13 -12.55
CA LEU A 317 -0.14 0.85 -12.22
C LEU A 317 -0.81 1.99 -11.46
N SER A 318 -0.06 2.93 -10.87
CA SER A 318 -0.65 4.15 -10.32
C SER A 318 -1.16 5.08 -11.43
N THR A 319 -0.68 4.90 -12.66
CA THR A 319 -1.05 5.66 -13.85
C THR A 319 -2.00 4.87 -14.76
N PHE A 320 -1.74 3.61 -15.10
CA PHE A 320 -2.61 2.81 -16.00
C PHE A 320 -3.29 1.59 -15.35
N THR A 321 -4.47 1.24 -15.84
CA THR A 321 -5.12 -0.08 -15.67
C THR A 321 -4.80 -0.89 -16.93
N VAL A 322 -4.29 -2.11 -16.77
CA VAL A 322 -3.85 -2.95 -17.89
C VAL A 322 -4.84 -4.10 -18.09
N PHE A 323 -5.27 -4.28 -19.33
CA PHE A 323 -6.07 -5.41 -19.78
C PHE A 323 -5.26 -6.16 -20.85
N ARG A 324 -5.17 -7.48 -20.77
CA ARG A 324 -4.43 -8.27 -21.75
C ARG A 324 -5.04 -9.64 -22.00
N HIS A 325 -4.72 -10.20 -23.16
CA HIS A 325 -5.00 -11.57 -23.52
C HIS A 325 -3.70 -12.17 -24.08
N ASP A 326 -3.10 -13.06 -23.29
CA ASP A 326 -1.86 -13.75 -23.63
C ASP A 326 -2.17 -15.01 -24.43
N ARG A 327 -1.40 -15.27 -25.48
CA ARG A 327 -1.58 -16.49 -26.28
C ARG A 327 -1.00 -17.69 -25.53
N ILE A 328 -1.83 -18.69 -25.26
CA ILE A 328 -1.43 -19.96 -24.66
C ILE A 328 -0.87 -20.87 -25.76
N THR A 329 0.34 -21.39 -25.59
CA THR A 329 0.94 -22.35 -26.54
C THR A 329 0.14 -23.65 -26.55
N VAL A 330 -0.55 -23.95 -27.66
CA VAL A 330 -1.29 -25.20 -27.87
C VAL A 330 -0.33 -26.30 -28.37
N PRO A 331 -0.55 -27.60 -28.07
CA PRO A 331 0.38 -28.69 -28.43
C PRO A 331 0.60 -28.94 -29.94
N GLU A 332 -0.22 -28.37 -30.82
CA GLU A 332 -0.19 -28.62 -32.27
C GLU A 332 0.83 -27.73 -33.01
N GLY A 333 2.11 -27.91 -32.70
CA GLY A 333 3.24 -27.35 -33.45
C GLY A 333 3.70 -25.94 -33.05
N PRO A 334 4.86 -25.47 -33.54
CA PRO A 334 5.50 -24.26 -33.07
C PRO A 334 4.84 -23.03 -33.72
N ARG A 335 3.69 -22.60 -33.22
CA ARG A 335 3.15 -21.28 -33.56
C ARG A 335 3.90 -20.22 -32.77
N ARG A 336 4.83 -19.53 -33.43
CA ARG A 336 5.58 -18.38 -32.90
C ARG A 336 4.68 -17.13 -32.88
N GLY A 337 4.61 -16.45 -31.72
CA GLY A 337 4.05 -15.09 -31.58
C GLY A 337 2.55 -14.99 -31.31
N GLY A 338 2.13 -13.87 -30.71
CA GLY A 338 0.74 -13.54 -30.37
C GLY A 338 0.57 -12.72 -29.09
N GLY A 339 -0.68 -12.39 -28.77
CA GLY A 339 -1.14 -11.68 -27.58
C GLY A 339 -1.49 -10.22 -27.86
N VAL A 340 -2.52 -9.71 -27.17
CA VAL A 340 -2.99 -8.32 -27.25
C VAL A 340 -3.06 -7.69 -25.87
N LEU A 341 -2.79 -6.38 -25.78
CA LEU A 341 -2.81 -5.62 -24.53
C LEU A 341 -3.40 -4.22 -24.76
N LEU A 342 -4.20 -3.76 -23.81
CA LEU A 342 -4.74 -2.41 -23.73
C LEU A 342 -4.45 -1.85 -22.33
N ALA A 343 -3.65 -0.78 -22.25
CA ALA A 343 -3.45 -0.02 -21.03
C ALA A 343 -4.27 1.27 -21.08
N VAL A 344 -5.10 1.51 -20.07
CA VAL A 344 -6.03 2.64 -19.98
C VAL A 344 -5.65 3.51 -18.80
N TRP A 345 -5.53 4.83 -18.99
CA TRP A 345 -5.20 5.76 -17.91
C TRP A 345 -6.24 5.67 -16.79
N ASN A 346 -5.80 5.56 -15.55
CA ASN A 346 -6.64 5.28 -14.39
C ASN A 346 -7.59 6.42 -14.00
N GLU A 347 -7.52 7.56 -14.68
CA GLU A 347 -8.57 8.56 -14.60
C GLU A 347 -9.84 8.09 -15.32
N PHE A 348 -9.80 7.05 -16.14
CA PHE A 348 -10.99 6.45 -16.75
C PHE A 348 -11.44 5.19 -15.99
N ILE A 349 -12.74 5.01 -15.85
CA ILE A 349 -13.33 3.76 -15.36
C ILE A 349 -13.39 2.80 -16.55
N ALA A 350 -12.64 1.70 -16.51
CA ALA A 350 -12.61 0.72 -17.59
C ALA A 350 -12.90 -0.70 -17.06
N GLU A 351 -13.65 -1.48 -17.83
CA GLU A 351 -14.02 -2.86 -17.52
C GLU A 351 -13.83 -3.78 -18.72
N ARG A 352 -13.27 -4.98 -18.50
CA ARG A 352 -13.14 -5.99 -19.56
C ARG A 352 -14.50 -6.62 -19.84
N CYS A 353 -14.93 -6.62 -21.09
CA CYS A 353 -16.13 -7.33 -21.50
C CYS A 353 -15.83 -8.83 -21.57
N LYS A 354 -16.70 -9.67 -20.98
CA LYS A 354 -16.62 -11.12 -21.17
C LYS A 354 -17.09 -11.46 -22.58
N VAL A 355 -16.21 -12.06 -23.36
CA VAL A 355 -16.51 -12.59 -24.69
C VAL A 355 -16.36 -14.10 -24.58
N VAL A 356 -17.49 -14.82 -24.60
CA VAL A 356 -17.52 -16.29 -24.51
C VAL A 356 -17.56 -16.84 -25.93
N CYS A 357 -16.47 -17.46 -26.38
CA CYS A 357 -16.47 -18.18 -27.64
C CYS A 357 -15.35 -19.23 -27.66
N ASP A 358 -15.73 -20.50 -27.73
CA ASP A 358 -14.81 -21.65 -27.76
C ASP A 358 -14.00 -21.75 -29.07
N VAL A 359 -14.30 -20.91 -30.07
CA VAL A 359 -13.72 -20.95 -31.43
C VAL A 359 -12.52 -19.99 -31.61
N LEU A 360 -12.14 -19.25 -30.57
CA LEU A 360 -11.10 -18.20 -30.62
C LEU A 360 -9.64 -18.69 -30.59
N SER A 361 -9.36 -19.99 -30.72
CA SER A 361 -7.98 -20.52 -30.63
C SER A 361 -7.00 -19.99 -31.70
N ARG A 362 -7.49 -19.20 -32.66
CA ARG A 362 -6.71 -18.64 -33.79
C ARG A 362 -6.64 -17.10 -33.81
N ILE A 363 -7.37 -16.38 -32.97
CA ILE A 363 -7.43 -14.91 -32.96
C ILE A 363 -7.16 -14.38 -31.55
N ASP A 364 -6.29 -13.39 -31.40
CA ASP A 364 -6.12 -12.74 -30.11
C ASP A 364 -6.98 -11.48 -30.06
N LEU A 365 -7.98 -11.47 -29.18
CA LEU A 365 -8.99 -10.41 -29.08
C LEU A 365 -9.15 -9.93 -27.64
N LEU A 366 -9.24 -8.61 -27.48
CA LEU A 366 -9.51 -7.96 -26.19
C LEU A 366 -10.52 -6.83 -26.37
N LEU A 367 -11.68 -6.97 -25.72
CA LEU A 367 -12.73 -5.95 -25.69
C LEU A 367 -12.81 -5.32 -24.30
N VAL A 368 -12.64 -4.01 -24.23
CA VAL A 368 -12.70 -3.22 -22.99
C VAL A 368 -13.67 -2.07 -23.16
N LYS A 369 -14.60 -1.92 -22.22
CA LYS A 369 -15.52 -0.79 -22.13
C LYS A 369 -14.92 0.28 -21.24
N ILE A 370 -14.84 1.51 -21.73
CA ILE A 370 -14.30 2.67 -21.03
C ILE A 370 -15.44 3.67 -20.83
N ASN A 371 -15.75 3.99 -19.58
CA ASN A 371 -16.86 4.86 -19.21
C ASN A 371 -16.40 6.34 -19.10
N PHE A 372 -17.11 7.20 -19.82
CA PHE A 372 -17.05 8.66 -19.75
C PHE A 372 -18.42 9.17 -19.23
N ASN A 373 -18.49 10.32 -18.58
CA ASN A 373 -19.62 10.76 -17.73
C ASN A 373 -21.03 10.22 -18.08
N TYR A 374 -21.46 10.40 -19.33
CA TYR A 374 -22.76 9.95 -19.85
C TYR A 374 -22.66 9.02 -21.07
N ARG A 375 -21.46 8.52 -21.42
CA ARG A 375 -21.21 7.73 -22.64
C ARG A 375 -20.12 6.69 -22.38
N ALA A 376 -20.30 5.47 -22.88
CA ALA A 376 -19.24 4.46 -22.91
C ALA A 376 -18.60 4.40 -24.30
N VAL A 377 -17.30 4.11 -24.35
CA VAL A 377 -16.59 3.70 -25.57
C VAL A 377 -16.04 2.30 -25.39
N TYR A 378 -16.36 1.44 -26.34
CA TYR A 378 -15.83 0.08 -26.41
C TYR A 378 -14.60 0.10 -27.30
N VAL A 379 -13.47 -0.31 -26.73
CA VAL A 379 -12.19 -0.44 -27.43
C VAL A 379 -11.91 -1.91 -27.64
N LEU A 380 -11.84 -2.33 -28.91
CA LEU A 380 -11.50 -3.69 -29.32
C LEU A 380 -10.08 -3.68 -29.89
N VAL A 381 -9.18 -4.42 -29.24
CA VAL A 381 -7.82 -4.67 -29.74
C VAL A 381 -7.77 -6.05 -30.36
N LEU A 382 -7.32 -6.12 -31.61
CA LEU A 382 -7.31 -7.36 -32.41
C LEU A 382 -5.93 -7.69 -32.97
N TYR A 383 -5.56 -8.97 -32.94
CA TYR A 383 -4.48 -9.52 -33.74
C TYR A 383 -4.92 -10.81 -34.43
N ILE A 384 -4.90 -10.80 -35.76
CA ILE A 384 -5.13 -11.99 -36.61
C ILE A 384 -3.79 -12.41 -37.20
N PRO A 385 -3.33 -13.67 -37.01
CA PRO A 385 -2.06 -14.14 -37.58
C PRO A 385 -2.02 -14.06 -39.11
N PRO A 386 -0.82 -13.88 -39.72
CA PRO A 386 -0.67 -13.94 -41.17
C PRO A 386 -1.07 -15.31 -41.72
N ASN A 387 -1.54 -15.35 -42.98
CA ASN A 387 -2.01 -16.55 -43.67
C ASN A 387 -3.20 -17.27 -42.98
N SER A 388 -4.02 -16.54 -42.22
CA SER A 388 -5.25 -17.07 -41.63
C SER A 388 -6.29 -17.40 -42.70
N HIS A 389 -6.97 -18.55 -42.57
CA HIS A 389 -8.04 -18.98 -43.48
C HIS A 389 -9.27 -18.05 -43.40
N ASP A 390 -10.01 -17.86 -44.51
CA ASP A 390 -11.19 -16.98 -44.59
C ASP A 390 -12.24 -17.24 -43.49
N LEU A 391 -12.38 -18.50 -43.07
CA LEU A 391 -13.25 -18.91 -41.96
C LEU A 391 -12.92 -18.17 -40.65
N THR A 392 -11.67 -17.78 -40.43
CA THR A 392 -11.20 -17.01 -39.26
C THR A 392 -11.86 -15.63 -39.23
N TYR A 393 -11.93 -14.96 -40.37
CA TYR A 393 -12.59 -13.65 -40.50
C TYR A 393 -14.10 -13.78 -40.38
N LYS A 394 -14.69 -14.87 -40.91
CA LYS A 394 -16.12 -15.15 -40.73
C LYS A 394 -16.48 -15.34 -39.25
N VAL A 395 -15.71 -16.16 -38.52
CA VAL A 395 -15.89 -16.38 -37.08
C VAL A 395 -15.74 -15.07 -36.30
N PHE A 396 -14.79 -14.22 -36.66
CA PHE A 396 -14.65 -12.90 -36.07
C PHE A 396 -15.88 -12.02 -36.31
N CYS A 397 -16.39 -11.98 -37.55
CA CYS A 397 -17.58 -11.20 -37.88
C CYS A 397 -18.82 -11.71 -37.16
N ASP A 398 -19.05 -13.03 -37.15
CA ASP A 398 -20.17 -13.68 -36.45
C ASP A 398 -20.11 -13.42 -34.94
N LEU A 399 -18.91 -13.49 -34.36
CA LEU A 399 -18.69 -13.15 -32.96
C LEU A 399 -19.06 -11.69 -32.66
N LEU A 400 -18.57 -10.75 -33.47
CA LEU A 400 -18.88 -9.33 -33.27
C LEU A 400 -20.39 -9.10 -33.41
N MET A 401 -21.04 -9.67 -34.42
CA MET A 401 -22.50 -9.59 -34.59
C MET A 401 -23.27 -10.22 -33.41
N SER A 402 -22.73 -11.24 -32.74
CA SER A 402 -23.39 -11.81 -31.56
C SER A 402 -23.42 -10.85 -30.34
N LEU A 403 -22.58 -9.82 -30.32
CA LEU A 403 -22.47 -8.85 -29.23
C LEU A 403 -23.46 -7.70 -29.41
N HIS A 404 -24.76 -8.00 -29.29
CA HIS A 404 -25.87 -7.06 -29.52
C HIS A 404 -25.75 -5.73 -28.76
N PHE A 405 -25.08 -5.69 -27.60
CA PHE A 405 -24.85 -4.46 -26.85
C PHE A 405 -23.92 -3.45 -27.57
N LEU A 406 -23.24 -3.85 -28.64
CA LEU A 406 -22.37 -2.99 -29.43
C LEU A 406 -23.11 -2.18 -30.51
N TYR A 407 -24.35 -2.54 -30.86
CA TYR A 407 -25.07 -1.94 -31.99
C TYR A 407 -25.25 -0.41 -31.87
N ASP A 408 -25.60 0.09 -30.68
CA ASP A 408 -25.80 1.52 -30.40
C ASP A 408 -24.68 2.14 -29.57
N SER A 409 -23.54 1.44 -29.45
CA SER A 409 -22.42 1.86 -28.61
C SER A 409 -21.35 2.60 -29.41
N ASN A 410 -20.60 3.51 -28.77
CA ASN A 410 -19.40 4.08 -29.42
C ASN A 410 -18.32 2.99 -29.51
N LEU A 411 -17.86 2.67 -30.71
CA LEU A 411 -16.93 1.56 -30.94
C LEU A 411 -15.65 2.06 -31.62
N LEU A 412 -14.51 1.70 -31.04
CA LEU A 412 -13.16 1.88 -31.59
C LEU A 412 -12.52 0.50 -31.75
N ILE A 413 -12.22 0.08 -32.97
CA ILE A 413 -11.50 -1.15 -33.25
C ILE A 413 -10.11 -0.79 -33.77
N VAL A 414 -9.07 -1.31 -33.11
CA VAL A 414 -7.68 -1.12 -33.49
C VAL A 414 -6.96 -2.46 -33.49
N GLY A 415 -6.15 -2.73 -34.50
CA GLY A 415 -5.51 -4.03 -34.56
C GLY A 415 -4.72 -4.28 -35.81
N ASP A 416 -3.93 -5.34 -35.79
CA ASP A 416 -3.32 -5.88 -37.01
C ASP A 416 -4.21 -7.00 -37.52
N PHE A 417 -4.80 -6.75 -38.69
CA PHE A 417 -5.75 -7.65 -39.32
C PHE A 417 -5.06 -8.57 -40.33
N ASN A 418 -3.81 -8.29 -40.72
CA ASN A 418 -3.09 -9.03 -41.76
C ASN A 418 -3.88 -9.18 -43.09
N VAL A 419 -4.62 -8.13 -43.50
CA VAL A 419 -5.33 -8.03 -44.79
C VAL A 419 -4.69 -6.94 -45.66
N PRO A 420 -3.58 -7.24 -46.36
CA PRO A 420 -2.79 -6.24 -47.09
C PRO A 420 -3.51 -5.63 -48.31
N ASP A 421 -4.56 -6.27 -48.80
CA ASP A 421 -5.39 -5.89 -49.95
C ASP A 421 -6.68 -5.16 -49.55
N TYR A 422 -6.81 -4.72 -48.30
CA TYR A 422 -8.04 -4.08 -47.80
C TYR A 422 -8.39 -2.79 -48.57
N VAL A 423 -9.63 -2.71 -49.08
CA VAL A 423 -10.20 -1.51 -49.73
C VAL A 423 -11.58 -1.20 -49.15
N SER A 424 -11.75 0.03 -48.66
CA SER A 424 -12.99 0.50 -48.03
C SER A 424 -14.10 0.77 -49.05
N GLY A 425 -15.33 0.32 -48.77
CA GLY A 425 -16.54 0.74 -49.50
C GLY A 425 -16.82 0.02 -50.82
N VAL A 426 -16.18 -1.12 -51.08
CA VAL A 426 -16.36 -1.89 -52.32
C VAL A 426 -17.23 -3.11 -52.05
N CYS A 427 -18.55 -2.94 -52.13
CA CYS A 427 -19.48 -4.06 -52.17
C CYS A 427 -19.54 -4.62 -53.61
N GLY A 428 -19.03 -5.83 -53.82
CA GLY A 428 -19.27 -6.58 -55.07
C GLY A 428 -18.26 -6.42 -56.22
N HIS A 429 -17.00 -6.00 -55.99
CA HIS A 429 -15.96 -6.13 -57.01
C HIS A 429 -15.36 -7.55 -57.04
N SER A 430 -15.28 -8.14 -58.24
CA SER A 430 -14.77 -9.51 -58.50
C SER A 430 -13.28 -9.75 -58.22
N LYS A 431 -12.55 -8.76 -57.67
CA LYS A 431 -11.09 -8.83 -57.41
C LYS A 431 -10.67 -8.68 -55.94
N ALA A 432 -11.59 -8.50 -54.99
CA ALA A 432 -11.26 -8.38 -53.56
C ALA A 432 -11.28 -9.76 -52.85
N SER A 433 -10.34 -10.02 -51.92
CA SER A 433 -10.31 -11.26 -51.15
C SER A 433 -11.59 -11.46 -50.32
N THR A 434 -11.99 -12.71 -50.07
CA THR A 434 -13.14 -13.06 -49.22
C THR A 434 -13.03 -12.42 -47.84
N SER A 435 -11.82 -12.40 -47.27
CA SER A 435 -11.51 -11.75 -45.99
C SER A 435 -11.81 -10.24 -46.01
N CYS A 436 -11.43 -9.53 -47.09
CA CYS A 436 -11.76 -8.12 -47.29
C CYS A 436 -13.29 -7.89 -47.44
N GLN A 437 -14.00 -8.77 -48.14
CA GLN A 437 -15.46 -8.68 -48.31
C GLN A 437 -16.20 -8.87 -46.98
N LEU A 438 -15.78 -9.85 -46.17
CA LEU A 438 -16.35 -10.11 -44.84
C LEU A 438 -16.15 -8.91 -43.90
N LEU A 439 -14.99 -8.26 -43.95
CA LEU A 439 -14.72 -7.04 -43.18
C LEU A 439 -15.57 -5.86 -43.68
N ASN A 440 -15.71 -5.66 -44.99
CA ASN A 440 -16.58 -4.62 -45.55
C ASN A 440 -18.05 -4.80 -45.15
N ASN A 441 -18.55 -6.04 -45.09
CA ASN A 441 -19.90 -6.32 -44.60
C ASN A 441 -20.07 -5.94 -43.12
N LEU A 442 -19.07 -6.28 -42.28
CA LEU A 442 -19.06 -5.92 -40.86
C LEU A 442 -19.02 -4.40 -40.66
N ILE A 443 -18.26 -3.69 -41.50
CA ILE A 443 -18.16 -2.23 -41.49
C ILE A 443 -19.49 -1.58 -41.84
N CYS A 444 -20.20 -2.08 -42.86
CA CYS A 444 -21.52 -1.60 -43.20
C CYS A 444 -22.54 -1.85 -42.08
N PHE A 445 -22.47 -3.02 -41.43
CA PHE A 445 -23.41 -3.41 -40.37
C PHE A 445 -23.26 -2.53 -39.11
N TYR A 446 -22.03 -2.25 -38.69
CA TYR A 446 -21.73 -1.40 -37.52
C TYR A 446 -21.54 0.08 -37.86
N ASP A 447 -21.72 0.44 -39.13
CA ASP A 447 -21.48 1.79 -39.65
C ASP A 447 -20.10 2.34 -39.25
N LEU A 448 -19.09 1.48 -39.41
CA LEU A 448 -17.71 1.79 -39.12
C LEU A 448 -17.08 2.58 -40.28
N LYS A 449 -16.12 3.42 -39.94
CA LYS A 449 -15.27 4.16 -40.87
C LYS A 449 -13.83 3.83 -40.58
N GLN A 450 -13.12 3.35 -41.59
CA GLN A 450 -11.67 3.18 -41.52
C GLN A 450 -11.01 4.58 -41.48
N CYS A 451 -10.08 4.80 -40.53
CA CYS A 451 -9.42 6.09 -40.33
C CYS A 451 -7.88 6.09 -40.49
N ASN A 452 -7.23 4.94 -40.68
CA ASN A 452 -5.77 4.87 -40.82
C ASN A 452 -5.31 4.95 -42.29
N ASN A 453 -4.50 5.95 -42.62
CA ASN A 453 -3.88 6.11 -43.94
C ASN A 453 -2.36 5.90 -43.93
N VAL A 454 -1.76 5.55 -42.79
CA VAL A 454 -0.31 5.35 -42.64
C VAL A 454 0.09 4.01 -43.24
N ARG A 455 0.95 4.03 -44.26
CA ARG A 455 1.47 2.82 -44.94
C ARG A 455 2.86 2.47 -44.43
N ASN A 456 3.20 1.19 -44.44
CA ASN A 456 4.53 0.72 -44.05
C ASN A 456 5.58 0.95 -45.16
N SER A 457 6.83 0.55 -44.90
CA SER A 457 7.97 0.65 -45.86
C SER A 457 7.70 -0.02 -47.21
N ASN A 458 6.82 -1.03 -47.24
CA ASN A 458 6.39 -1.75 -48.45
C ASN A 458 5.11 -1.17 -49.09
N ASN A 459 4.69 0.03 -48.68
CA ASN A 459 3.51 0.74 -49.16
C ASN A 459 2.19 -0.03 -48.93
N ARG A 460 2.13 -0.90 -47.90
CA ARG A 460 0.95 -1.70 -47.51
C ARG A 460 0.30 -1.14 -46.25
N LEU A 461 -1.02 -1.37 -46.13
CA LEU A 461 -1.83 -1.01 -44.96
C LEU A 461 -2.22 -2.30 -44.23
N LEU A 462 -1.45 -2.69 -43.21
CA LEU A 462 -1.71 -3.88 -42.39
C LEU A 462 -2.54 -3.55 -41.14
N ASP A 463 -2.28 -2.37 -40.59
CA ASP A 463 -2.90 -1.89 -39.37
C ASP A 463 -4.20 -1.13 -39.67
N LEU A 464 -5.34 -1.67 -39.25
CA LEU A 464 -6.64 -1.03 -39.46
C LEU A 464 -7.15 -0.38 -38.17
N VAL A 465 -7.78 0.79 -38.34
CA VAL A 465 -8.43 1.56 -37.27
C VAL A 465 -9.84 1.89 -37.73
N PHE A 466 -10.85 1.36 -37.04
CA PHE A 466 -12.26 1.58 -37.33
C PHE A 466 -12.95 2.34 -36.19
N VAL A 467 -13.82 3.29 -36.53
CA VAL A 467 -14.69 4.01 -35.60
C VAL A 467 -16.09 4.19 -36.17
N ASN A 468 -17.14 4.24 -35.35
CA ASN A 468 -18.50 4.52 -35.85
C ASN A 468 -18.90 6.01 -35.72
N ARG A 469 -20.06 6.39 -36.30
CA ARG A 469 -20.56 7.77 -36.53
C ARG A 469 -20.46 8.75 -35.34
N CYS A 470 -20.41 8.28 -34.10
CA CYS A 470 -20.39 9.13 -32.90
C CYS A 470 -18.98 9.56 -32.42
N LEU A 471 -17.90 9.08 -33.05
CA LEU A 471 -16.51 9.39 -32.68
C LEU A 471 -15.77 10.10 -33.82
N SER A 472 -15.15 11.25 -33.54
CA SER A 472 -14.20 11.87 -34.49
C SER A 472 -12.81 11.27 -34.29
N CYS A 473 -12.21 10.68 -35.33
CA CYS A 473 -10.91 10.02 -35.27
C CYS A 473 -9.89 10.65 -36.23
N SER A 474 -8.64 10.82 -35.78
CA SER A 474 -7.49 11.20 -36.60
C SER A 474 -6.35 10.22 -36.38
N VAL A 475 -5.73 9.68 -37.43
CA VAL A 475 -4.59 8.76 -37.30
C VAL A 475 -3.36 9.37 -37.98
N ILE A 476 -2.24 9.40 -37.28
CA ILE A 476 -0.94 9.86 -37.81
C ILE A 476 0.16 8.86 -37.46
N ASP A 477 1.26 8.90 -38.21
CA ASP A 477 2.48 8.18 -37.87
C ASP A 477 3.09 8.77 -36.58
N SER A 478 3.42 7.90 -35.63
CA SER A 478 3.97 8.31 -34.33
C SER A 478 5.46 8.55 -34.46
N GLY A 479 5.87 9.82 -34.44
CA GLY A 479 7.29 10.21 -34.41
C GLY A 479 8.03 9.80 -33.12
N TYR A 480 7.38 9.11 -32.17
CA TYR A 480 7.91 8.80 -30.84
C TYR A 480 7.52 7.40 -30.32
N PRO A 481 8.05 6.34 -30.92
CA PRO A 481 7.72 4.96 -30.53
C PRO A 481 8.18 4.64 -29.08
N LEU A 482 7.43 3.77 -28.38
CA LEU A 482 7.75 3.32 -27.01
C LEU A 482 8.94 2.34 -26.98
N VAL A 483 9.20 1.66 -28.09
CA VAL A 483 10.32 0.73 -28.34
C VAL A 483 10.89 0.96 -29.74
N GLY A 484 11.96 0.26 -30.14
CA GLY A 484 12.41 0.29 -31.54
C GLY A 484 11.32 -0.23 -32.49
N VAL A 485 11.10 0.47 -33.60
CA VAL A 485 10.05 0.19 -34.61
C VAL A 485 10.54 -0.90 -35.56
N ASP A 486 9.65 -1.79 -35.98
CA ASP A 486 9.89 -2.74 -37.08
C ASP A 486 9.56 -2.07 -38.42
N ASP A 487 10.39 -2.25 -39.43
CA ASP A 487 10.22 -1.65 -40.76
C ASP A 487 8.85 -1.99 -41.41
N HIS A 488 8.24 -3.12 -41.02
CA HIS A 488 6.94 -3.56 -41.55
C HIS A 488 5.74 -2.96 -40.83
N HIS A 489 5.94 -2.35 -39.65
CA HIS A 489 4.87 -1.95 -38.74
C HIS A 489 5.15 -0.58 -38.09
N PRO A 490 4.74 0.53 -38.73
CA PRO A 490 4.89 1.86 -38.17
C PRO A 490 4.04 2.03 -36.90
N SER A 491 4.55 2.76 -35.92
CA SER A 491 3.77 3.09 -34.73
C SER A 491 2.72 4.15 -35.03
N LEU A 492 1.47 3.99 -34.59
CA LEU A 492 0.39 4.94 -34.89
C LEU A 492 0.03 5.78 -33.66
N GLU A 493 -0.31 7.07 -33.86
CA GLU A 493 -1.01 7.91 -32.89
C GLU A 493 -2.44 8.16 -33.39
N VAL A 494 -3.41 7.60 -32.67
CA VAL A 494 -4.85 7.69 -32.96
C VAL A 494 -5.47 8.71 -32.01
N GLY A 495 -6.03 9.79 -32.51
CA GLY A 495 -6.73 10.83 -31.76
C GLY A 495 -8.25 10.65 -31.81
N VAL A 496 -8.94 10.46 -30.68
CA VAL A 496 -10.43 10.34 -30.62
C VAL A 496 -11.05 11.35 -29.66
N THR A 497 -11.99 12.19 -30.10
CA THR A 497 -12.57 13.24 -29.23
C THR A 497 -13.78 12.75 -28.45
N ILE A 498 -13.76 12.85 -27.10
CA ILE A 498 -14.88 12.49 -26.22
C ILE A 498 -15.04 13.55 -25.11
N GLY A 499 -16.27 13.92 -24.74
CA GLY A 499 -16.56 14.87 -23.64
C GLY A 499 -16.49 14.24 -22.24
N ASP A 500 -15.89 15.00 -21.30
CA ASP A 500 -15.72 14.90 -19.83
C ASP A 500 -15.78 13.55 -19.06
N VAL A 501 -14.94 13.44 -18.02
CA VAL A 501 -14.48 12.19 -17.35
C VAL A 501 -14.63 12.23 -15.81
N PHE A 502 -14.96 11.09 -15.17
CA PHE A 502 -15.03 10.88 -13.70
C PHE A 502 -13.72 10.39 -13.06
N LYS A 503 -13.53 10.58 -11.74
CA LYS A 503 -12.30 10.27 -10.98
C LYS A 503 -12.41 9.03 -10.06
N ARG A 504 -11.26 8.45 -9.71
CA ARG A 504 -10.99 7.35 -8.73
C ARG A 504 -11.63 7.51 -7.34
N PHE A 505 -11.58 6.43 -6.52
CA PHE A 505 -11.89 6.45 -5.07
C PHE A 505 -11.24 7.68 -4.41
N PRO A 506 -12.03 8.65 -3.96
CA PRO A 506 -11.51 9.94 -3.53
C PRO A 506 -10.69 9.81 -2.25
N ILE A 507 -9.71 10.69 -2.07
CA ILE A 507 -9.08 10.88 -0.77
C ILE A 507 -9.98 11.84 0.01
N GLY A 508 -10.47 11.41 1.18
CA GLY A 508 -11.31 12.23 2.04
C GLY A 508 -10.58 13.49 2.52
N ARG A 509 -11.33 14.56 2.84
CA ARG A 509 -10.76 15.74 3.50
C ARG A 509 -10.43 15.38 4.94
N SER A 510 -9.18 15.50 5.33
CA SER A 510 -8.77 15.39 6.73
C SER A 510 -7.91 16.59 7.07
N SER A 511 -8.36 17.40 8.03
CA SER A 511 -7.60 18.49 8.65
C SER A 511 -6.68 17.96 9.75
N SER A 512 -6.06 16.80 9.54
CA SER A 512 -5.18 16.16 10.51
C SER A 512 -3.76 16.74 10.47
N PHE A 513 -3.05 16.64 11.60
CA PHE A 513 -1.64 16.99 11.69
C PHE A 513 -0.78 16.09 10.80
N ASN A 514 0.22 16.68 10.14
CA ASN A 514 1.17 15.98 9.29
C ASN A 514 2.54 15.87 9.96
N PHE A 515 2.65 14.99 10.95
CA PHE A 515 3.91 14.70 11.64
C PHE A 515 5.06 14.28 10.71
N ARG A 516 4.78 13.77 9.51
CA ARG A 516 5.83 13.43 8.52
C ARG A 516 6.55 14.65 7.95
N LYS A 517 5.95 15.84 8.05
CA LYS A 517 6.53 17.12 7.61
C LYS A 517 6.85 18.04 8.80
N CYS A 518 6.82 17.52 10.02
CA CYS A 518 7.13 18.27 11.23
C CYS A 518 8.64 18.55 11.31
N ASN A 519 8.98 19.71 11.87
CA ASN A 519 10.32 19.95 12.39
C ASN A 519 10.41 19.35 13.81
N PHE A 520 10.91 18.12 13.91
CA PHE A 520 10.97 17.40 15.19
C PHE A 520 11.83 18.11 16.24
N VAL A 521 12.92 18.77 15.84
CA VAL A 521 13.77 19.50 16.79
C VAL A 521 12.97 20.60 17.48
N ALA A 522 12.35 21.49 16.69
CA ALA A 522 11.53 22.57 17.23
C ALA A 522 10.32 22.07 18.03
N LEU A 523 9.73 20.94 17.62
CA LEU A 523 8.64 20.31 18.37
C LEU A 523 9.12 19.79 19.73
N TYR A 524 10.27 19.12 19.77
CA TYR A 524 10.82 18.52 20.99
C TYR A 524 11.26 19.61 21.98
N ASP A 525 11.88 20.68 21.49
CA ASP A 525 12.24 21.84 22.31
C ASP A 525 10.99 22.50 22.92
N ALA A 526 9.92 22.67 22.12
CA ALA A 526 8.66 23.23 22.59
C ALA A 526 7.99 22.35 23.64
N LEU A 527 7.95 21.03 23.45
CA LEU A 527 7.41 20.09 24.43
C LEU A 527 8.24 20.08 25.72
N ASN A 528 9.57 20.16 25.62
CA ASN A 528 10.47 20.20 26.77
C ASN A 528 10.33 21.50 27.59
N GLY A 529 9.89 22.59 26.96
CA GLY A 529 9.63 23.87 27.62
C GLY A 529 8.27 23.97 28.32
N VAL A 530 7.40 22.96 28.22
CA VAL A 530 6.09 22.96 28.88
C VAL A 530 6.25 22.67 30.37
N ASP A 531 5.71 23.54 31.22
CA ASP A 531 5.51 23.25 32.64
C ASP A 531 4.20 22.48 32.84
N TRP A 532 4.30 21.25 33.31
CA TRP A 532 3.16 20.35 33.56
C TRP A 532 2.59 20.45 34.98
N SER A 533 3.13 21.32 35.83
CA SER A 533 2.73 21.48 37.23
C SER A 533 1.22 21.74 37.41
N PHE A 534 0.57 22.38 36.43
CA PHE A 534 -0.86 22.68 36.44
C PHE A 534 -1.75 21.44 36.59
N LEU A 535 -1.29 20.26 36.13
CA LEU A 535 -2.06 19.01 36.26
C LEU A 535 -2.36 18.67 37.71
N SER A 536 -1.48 19.06 38.65
CA SER A 536 -1.66 18.83 40.09
C SER A 536 -2.90 19.52 40.66
N ALA A 537 -3.40 20.57 40.01
CA ALA A 537 -4.60 21.30 40.41
C ALA A 537 -5.90 20.68 39.86
N CYS A 538 -5.83 19.70 38.96
CA CYS A 538 -7.00 19.08 38.36
C CYS A 538 -7.69 18.12 39.36
N ALA A 539 -8.97 18.37 39.65
CA ALA A 539 -9.74 17.56 40.60
C ALA A 539 -10.24 16.22 40.03
N THR A 540 -10.35 16.09 38.71
CA THR A 540 -10.89 14.89 38.04
C THR A 540 -9.99 14.41 36.91
N VAL A 541 -10.06 13.11 36.62
CA VAL A 541 -9.34 12.47 35.50
C VAL A 541 -9.67 13.14 34.16
N GLU A 542 -10.94 13.43 33.92
CA GLU A 542 -11.38 14.05 32.66
C GLU A 542 -10.84 15.47 32.49
N CYS A 543 -10.80 16.26 33.57
CA CYS A 543 -10.19 17.60 33.55
C CYS A 543 -8.70 17.51 33.23
N ALA A 544 -7.97 16.66 33.96
CA ALA A 544 -6.53 16.50 33.79
C ALA A 544 -6.16 16.01 32.38
N VAL A 545 -6.91 15.05 31.85
CA VAL A 545 -6.71 14.55 30.48
C VAL A 545 -7.08 15.62 29.44
N SER A 546 -8.16 16.37 29.64
CA SER A 546 -8.55 17.47 28.75
C SER A 546 -7.44 18.52 28.65
N ASP A 547 -6.94 19.00 29.80
CA ASP A 547 -5.91 20.03 29.87
C ASP A 547 -4.58 19.54 29.30
N PHE A 548 -4.19 18.29 29.61
CA PHE A 548 -3.03 17.63 29.01
C PHE A 548 -3.08 17.65 27.48
N TYR A 549 -4.21 17.24 26.89
CA TYR A 549 -4.37 17.27 25.44
C TYR A 549 -4.53 18.69 24.87
N SER A 550 -5.05 19.66 25.64
CA SER A 550 -5.17 21.05 25.19
C SER A 550 -3.79 21.63 24.90
N VAL A 551 -2.87 21.52 25.86
CA VAL A 551 -1.48 21.98 25.74
C VAL A 551 -0.78 21.29 24.56
N LEU A 552 -0.96 19.97 24.41
CA LEU A 552 -0.39 19.26 23.27
C LEU A 552 -0.90 19.77 21.92
N ASN A 553 -2.20 20.04 21.82
CA ASN A 553 -2.78 20.54 20.59
C ASN A 553 -2.31 21.96 20.26
N GLU A 554 -2.04 22.80 21.26
CA GLU A 554 -1.44 24.12 21.07
C GLU A 554 -0.02 24.01 20.53
N VAL A 555 0.83 23.18 21.16
CA VAL A 555 2.19 22.91 20.68
C VAL A 555 2.15 22.35 19.25
N PHE A 556 1.27 21.38 18.97
CA PHE A 556 1.16 20.81 17.62
C PHE A 556 0.65 21.81 16.59
N ARG A 557 -0.26 22.71 16.94
CA ARG A 557 -0.72 23.79 16.04
C ARG A 557 0.42 24.71 15.60
N CYS A 558 1.35 25.01 16.51
CA CYS A 558 2.48 25.89 16.23
C CYS A 558 3.59 25.18 15.44
N HIS A 559 3.81 23.88 15.67
CA HIS A 559 5.01 23.17 15.19
C HIS A 559 4.74 22.07 14.15
N VAL A 560 3.48 21.67 13.94
CA VAL A 560 3.11 20.57 13.03
C VAL A 560 2.18 21.08 11.91
N PRO A 561 2.59 21.01 10.64
CA PRO A 561 1.74 21.47 9.55
C PRO A 561 0.51 20.58 9.36
N LEU A 562 -0.61 21.16 8.97
CA LEU A 562 -1.82 20.40 8.61
C LEU A 562 -1.63 19.67 7.26
N ARG A 563 -2.31 18.53 7.09
CA ARG A 563 -2.33 17.82 5.80
C ARG A 563 -3.04 18.67 4.73
N GLY A 564 -2.28 19.13 3.73
CA GLY A 564 -2.82 19.74 2.52
C GLY A 564 -3.41 18.72 1.54
N ARG A 565 -4.19 19.19 0.55
CA ARG A 565 -4.62 18.34 -0.59
C ARG A 565 -3.40 17.74 -1.28
N CYS A 566 -3.35 16.42 -1.39
CA CYS A 566 -2.38 15.74 -2.24
C CYS A 566 -2.78 16.00 -3.70
N SER A 567 -2.11 16.94 -4.38
CA SER A 567 -2.25 17.14 -5.83
C SER A 567 -1.27 16.22 -6.58
N GLY A 568 -1.79 15.16 -7.20
CA GLY A 568 -1.06 14.25 -8.09
C GLY A 568 -0.12 13.26 -7.39
N SER A 569 -0.37 11.96 -7.54
CA SER A 569 0.55 10.92 -7.08
C SER A 569 1.64 10.73 -8.14
N TYR A 570 2.73 11.51 -8.05
CA TYR A 570 3.95 11.12 -8.76
C TYR A 570 4.48 9.83 -8.15
N PRO A 571 5.14 8.95 -8.94
CA PRO A 571 5.81 7.78 -8.39
C PRO A 571 6.76 8.18 -7.26
N VAL A 572 6.87 7.34 -6.23
CA VAL A 572 7.59 7.64 -4.96
C VAL A 572 9.04 8.07 -5.18
N TRP A 573 9.64 7.64 -6.29
CA TRP A 573 11.04 7.92 -6.64
C TRP A 573 11.25 9.21 -7.44
N PHE A 574 10.19 9.92 -7.83
CA PHE A 574 10.32 11.20 -8.52
C PHE A 574 10.91 12.27 -7.59
N ASN A 575 12.01 12.91 -8.03
CA ASN A 575 12.56 14.08 -7.35
C ASN A 575 11.94 15.38 -7.91
N LYS A 576 12.17 16.51 -7.22
CA LYS A 576 11.61 17.82 -7.61
C LYS A 576 12.04 18.26 -9.02
N ASN A 577 13.27 17.95 -9.42
CA ASN A 577 13.82 18.32 -10.73
C ASN A 577 13.11 17.55 -11.84
N LEU A 578 12.91 16.24 -11.66
CA LEU A 578 12.22 15.37 -12.60
C LEU A 578 10.75 15.78 -12.78
N ILE A 579 10.06 16.12 -11.69
CA ILE A 579 8.69 16.66 -11.73
C ILE A 579 8.65 17.99 -12.52
N THR A 580 9.63 18.87 -12.29
CA THR A 580 9.72 20.15 -12.98
C THR A 580 9.97 19.94 -14.48
N LEU A 581 10.85 19.01 -14.83
CA LEU A 581 11.16 18.66 -16.22
C LEU A 581 9.94 18.03 -16.92
N LEU A 582 9.20 17.15 -16.24
CA LEU A 582 7.92 16.60 -16.73
C LEU A 582 6.90 17.71 -17.01
N LYS A 583 6.75 18.68 -16.10
CA LYS A 583 5.84 19.82 -16.29
C LYS A 583 6.26 20.68 -17.48
N LYS A 584 7.57 20.95 -17.64
CA LYS A 584 8.12 21.68 -18.80
C LYS A 584 7.86 20.91 -20.11
N LYS A 585 8.14 19.60 -20.14
CA LYS A 585 7.85 18.70 -21.27
C LYS A 585 6.37 18.76 -21.67
N ASN A 586 5.46 18.57 -20.72
CA ASN A 586 4.02 18.57 -20.98
C ASN A 586 3.49 19.96 -21.39
N ARG A 587 4.12 21.05 -20.92
CA ARG A 587 3.80 22.41 -21.37
C ARG A 587 4.24 22.64 -22.81
N ALA A 588 5.44 22.19 -23.19
CA ALA A 588 5.94 22.29 -24.55
C ALA A 588 5.06 21.49 -25.53
N TRP A 589 4.62 20.28 -25.14
CA TRP A 589 3.69 19.47 -25.93
C TRP A 589 2.34 20.17 -26.17
N ARG A 590 1.74 20.71 -25.11
CA ARG A 590 0.48 21.47 -25.22
C ARG A 590 0.63 22.66 -26.15
N ARG A 591 1.73 23.41 -26.01
CA ARG A 591 2.04 24.54 -26.87
C ARG A 591 2.21 24.12 -28.34
N TYR A 592 2.88 23.00 -28.61
CA TYR A 592 2.97 22.44 -29.96
C TYR A 592 1.59 22.07 -30.53
N LYS A 593 0.74 21.38 -29.77
CA LYS A 593 -0.62 21.03 -30.22
C LYS A 593 -1.50 22.25 -30.52
N THR A 594 -1.25 23.39 -29.88
CA THR A 594 -1.96 24.65 -30.16
C THR A 594 -1.37 25.41 -31.35
N THR A 595 -0.04 25.41 -31.52
CA THR A 595 0.65 26.29 -32.48
C THR A 595 1.02 25.60 -33.79
N GLY A 596 1.20 24.28 -33.80
CA GLY A 596 1.75 23.52 -34.92
C GLY A 596 3.21 23.85 -35.29
N SER A 597 3.92 24.65 -34.47
CA SER A 597 5.26 25.16 -34.80
C SER A 597 6.37 24.12 -34.64
N VAL A 598 7.28 24.08 -35.62
CA VAL A 598 8.50 23.23 -35.61
C VAL A 598 9.40 23.55 -34.41
N TYR A 599 9.48 24.83 -34.00
CA TYR A 599 10.27 25.25 -32.84
C TYR A 599 9.73 24.66 -31.53
N ASP A 600 8.41 24.68 -31.35
CA ASP A 600 7.75 24.13 -30.15
C ASP A 600 7.86 22.60 -30.12
N PHE A 601 7.88 21.96 -31.30
CA PHE A 601 8.13 20.53 -31.45
C PHE A 601 9.57 20.13 -31.08
N GLU A 602 10.58 20.84 -31.57
CA GLU A 602 11.99 20.57 -31.22
C GLU A 602 12.28 20.86 -29.73
N THR A 603 11.64 21.88 -29.17
CA THR A 603 11.67 22.14 -27.72
C THR A 603 11.11 20.95 -26.92
N PHE A 604 9.96 20.40 -27.33
CA PHE A 604 9.40 19.20 -26.72
C PHE A 604 10.33 17.98 -26.85
N LYS A 605 10.92 17.76 -28.04
CA LYS A 605 11.83 16.64 -28.32
C LYS A 605 13.07 16.68 -27.44
N SER A 606 13.69 17.85 -27.29
CA SER A 606 14.83 18.08 -26.40
C SER A 606 14.46 17.78 -24.94
N LEU A 607 13.35 18.35 -24.45
CA LEU A 607 12.88 18.11 -23.08
C LEU A 607 12.52 16.64 -22.81
N ARG A 608 11.96 15.94 -23.80
CA ARG A 608 11.67 14.49 -23.72
C ARG A 608 12.97 13.67 -23.64
N ARG A 609 14.00 14.02 -24.42
CA ARG A 609 15.32 13.36 -24.37
C ARG A 609 15.95 13.52 -22.99
N CYS A 610 16.03 14.75 -22.48
CA CYS A 610 16.51 15.02 -21.12
C CYS A 610 15.70 14.23 -20.08
N PHE A 611 14.37 14.25 -20.20
CA PHE A 611 13.49 13.51 -19.28
C PHE A 611 13.75 12.00 -19.31
N LYS A 612 13.93 11.40 -20.49
CA LYS A 612 14.21 9.95 -20.63
C LYS A 612 15.52 9.56 -19.95
N THR A 613 16.57 10.36 -20.14
CA THR A 613 17.87 10.14 -19.48
C THR A 613 17.76 10.30 -17.97
N ASP A 614 17.15 11.39 -17.49
CA ASP A 614 16.99 11.68 -16.06
C ASP A 614 16.11 10.64 -15.35
N VAL A 615 15.04 10.17 -15.99
CA VAL A 615 14.18 9.10 -15.48
C VAL A 615 15.00 7.84 -15.18
N ALA A 616 15.85 7.40 -16.12
CA ALA A 616 16.66 6.20 -15.95
C ALA A 616 17.69 6.36 -14.82
N ALA A 617 18.34 7.53 -14.75
CA ALA A 617 19.33 7.83 -13.71
C ALA A 617 18.69 7.91 -12.31
N VAL A 618 17.58 8.64 -12.17
CA VAL A 618 16.86 8.80 -10.89
C VAL A 618 16.25 7.47 -10.44
N TYR A 619 15.72 6.66 -11.36
CA TYR A 619 15.20 5.33 -11.02
C TYR A 619 16.31 4.38 -10.54
N SER A 620 17.47 4.38 -11.20
CA SER A 620 18.62 3.56 -10.79
C SER A 620 19.11 3.95 -9.38
N GLU A 621 19.19 5.26 -9.10
CA GLU A 621 19.53 5.76 -7.77
C GLU A 621 18.50 5.37 -6.70
N TYR A 622 17.20 5.40 -7.06
CA TYR A 622 16.14 4.90 -6.20
C TYR A 622 16.30 3.41 -5.88
N VAL A 623 16.52 2.56 -6.88
CA VAL A 623 16.74 1.11 -6.68
C VAL A 623 17.97 0.88 -5.81
N ARG A 624 19.05 1.63 -6.00
CA ARG A 624 20.26 1.57 -5.16
C ARG A 624 19.96 1.93 -3.70
N ARG A 625 19.18 2.99 -3.46
CA ARG A 625 18.75 3.38 -2.11
C ARG A 625 17.88 2.29 -1.47
N VAL A 626 16.89 1.77 -2.19
CA VAL A 626 16.03 0.67 -1.74
C VAL A 626 16.86 -0.57 -1.39
N ASN A 627 17.87 -0.89 -2.21
CA ASN A 627 18.78 -1.99 -1.96
C ASN A 627 19.51 -1.84 -0.60
N ASN A 628 19.99 -0.64 -0.29
CA ASN A 628 20.61 -0.35 1.00
C ASN A 628 19.60 -0.37 2.15
N ASP A 629 18.40 0.16 1.94
CA ASP A 629 17.32 0.14 2.93
C ASP A 629 16.91 -1.30 3.26
N ILE A 630 16.84 -2.21 2.27
CA ILE A 630 16.49 -3.63 2.48
C ILE A 630 17.51 -4.33 3.40
N LYS A 631 18.80 -3.96 3.30
CA LYS A 631 19.85 -4.52 4.18
C LYS A 631 19.62 -4.19 5.65
N THR A 632 19.05 -3.03 5.94
CA THR A 632 18.73 -2.60 7.30
C THR A 632 17.36 -3.08 7.75
N ASP A 633 16.36 -3.03 6.88
CA ASP A 633 14.99 -3.49 7.12
C ASP A 633 14.43 -4.24 5.90
N PRO A 634 14.41 -5.58 5.92
CA PRO A 634 13.87 -6.40 4.83
C PRO A 634 12.41 -6.10 4.46
N LYS A 635 11.62 -5.44 5.34
CA LYS A 635 10.24 -5.05 5.06
C LYS A 635 10.16 -3.96 3.99
N LYS A 636 11.24 -3.21 3.76
CA LYS A 636 11.34 -2.20 2.69
C LYS A 636 11.16 -2.81 1.30
N PHE A 637 11.46 -4.09 1.15
CA PHE A 637 11.16 -4.83 -0.07
C PHE A 637 9.66 -4.84 -0.38
N TRP A 638 8.79 -5.04 0.62
CA TRP A 638 7.33 -4.94 0.41
C TRP A 638 6.89 -3.52 0.14
N SER A 639 7.51 -2.51 0.75
CA SER A 639 7.23 -1.11 0.41
C SER A 639 7.56 -0.81 -1.05
N PHE A 640 8.68 -1.33 -1.55
CA PHE A 640 9.08 -1.22 -2.95
C PHE A 640 8.09 -1.95 -3.87
N LEU A 641 7.67 -3.17 -3.55
CA LEU A 641 6.69 -3.90 -4.36
C LEU A 641 5.30 -3.29 -4.32
N ASN A 642 4.84 -2.85 -3.16
CA ASN A 642 3.57 -2.14 -3.01
C ASN A 642 3.61 -0.77 -3.71
N SER A 643 4.79 -0.17 -3.91
CA SER A 643 4.91 1.03 -4.74
C SER A 643 4.71 0.74 -6.24
N LYS A 644 4.92 -0.51 -6.67
CA LYS A 644 4.68 -0.98 -8.04
C LYS A 644 3.29 -1.59 -8.25
N ASN A 645 2.64 -2.04 -7.18
CA ASN A 645 1.34 -2.69 -7.19
C ASN A 645 0.29 -1.85 -6.45
N ASN A 646 -0.82 -1.49 -7.10
CA ASN A 646 -1.98 -0.87 -6.42
C ASN A 646 -2.74 -1.83 -5.48
N SER A 647 -2.29 -3.08 -5.34
CA SER A 647 -3.01 -4.16 -4.68
C SER A 647 -3.03 -4.07 -3.15
N SER A 648 -2.40 -3.07 -2.52
CA SER A 648 -2.46 -2.90 -1.07
C SER A 648 -3.66 -2.07 -0.59
N SER A 649 -4.54 -1.62 -1.48
CA SER A 649 -5.71 -0.81 -1.14
C SER A 649 -6.99 -1.65 -1.11
N ILE A 650 -7.92 -1.26 -0.23
CA ILE A 650 -9.29 -1.78 -0.24
C ILE A 650 -9.88 -1.50 -1.64
N PRO A 651 -10.50 -2.49 -2.31
CA PRO A 651 -11.13 -2.28 -3.61
C PRO A 651 -12.09 -1.10 -3.62
N ALA A 652 -12.18 -0.38 -4.74
CA ALA A 652 -13.12 0.73 -4.91
C ALA A 652 -14.59 0.28 -4.98
N SER A 653 -14.81 -1.03 -5.14
CA SER A 653 -16.11 -1.68 -5.16
C SER A 653 -16.04 -2.87 -4.21
N MET A 654 -16.94 -2.90 -3.23
CA MET A 654 -17.02 -3.95 -2.21
C MET A 654 -18.39 -4.63 -2.27
N VAL A 655 -18.48 -5.87 -1.83
CA VAL A 655 -19.73 -6.62 -1.70
C VAL A 655 -20.06 -6.82 -0.23
N TYR A 656 -21.32 -6.55 0.13
CA TYR A 656 -21.87 -6.81 1.45
C TYR A 656 -23.37 -7.12 1.32
N ASN A 657 -23.83 -8.20 1.97
CA ASN A 657 -25.21 -8.68 1.87
C ASN A 657 -25.71 -8.84 0.41
N ASN A 658 -24.88 -9.39 -0.47
CA ASN A 658 -25.13 -9.55 -1.92
C ASN A 658 -25.34 -8.24 -2.70
N ALA A 659 -25.03 -7.07 -2.12
CA ALA A 659 -25.07 -5.79 -2.81
C ALA A 659 -23.66 -5.25 -3.08
N THR A 660 -23.45 -4.72 -4.28
CA THR A 660 -22.20 -4.06 -4.69
C THR A 660 -22.21 -2.58 -4.29
N ILE A 661 -21.22 -2.16 -3.52
CA ILE A 661 -21.10 -0.83 -2.93
C ILE A 661 -19.85 -0.15 -3.48
N THR A 662 -20.00 1.05 -4.04
CA THR A 662 -18.92 1.85 -4.64
C THR A 662 -18.68 3.19 -3.94
N ASP A 663 -19.60 3.63 -3.09
CA ASP A 663 -19.45 4.87 -2.32
C ASP A 663 -18.49 4.68 -1.12
N PRO A 664 -17.42 5.49 -0.99
CA PRO A 664 -16.45 5.40 0.11
C PRO A 664 -17.04 5.45 1.52
N GLN A 665 -18.06 6.27 1.74
CA GLN A 665 -18.68 6.45 3.04
C GLN A 665 -19.54 5.23 3.38
N ILE A 666 -20.34 4.74 2.42
CA ILE A 666 -21.15 3.53 2.60
C ILE A 666 -20.25 2.31 2.82
N ILE A 667 -19.08 2.22 2.18
CA ILE A 667 -18.11 1.14 2.41
C ILE A 667 -17.63 1.11 3.87
N VAL A 668 -17.18 2.26 4.42
CA VAL A 668 -16.70 2.30 5.81
C VAL A 668 -17.83 2.05 6.81
N ASP A 669 -19.05 2.52 6.53
CA ASP A 669 -20.23 2.25 7.34
C ASP A 669 -20.65 0.76 7.29
N SER A 670 -20.49 0.10 6.15
CA SER A 670 -20.77 -1.34 6.00
C SER A 670 -19.76 -2.22 6.74
N PHE A 671 -18.48 -1.82 6.78
CA PHE A 671 -17.50 -2.46 7.66
C PHE A 671 -17.89 -2.30 9.14
N ALA A 672 -18.33 -1.12 9.55
CA ALA A 672 -18.77 -0.87 10.92
C ALA A 672 -19.99 -1.73 11.29
N ASP A 673 -20.98 -1.83 10.41
CA ASP A 673 -22.15 -2.72 10.58
C ASP A 673 -21.76 -4.20 10.66
N HIS A 674 -20.81 -4.66 9.84
CA HIS A 674 -20.32 -6.03 9.92
C HIS A 674 -19.62 -6.32 11.26
N PHE A 675 -18.75 -5.42 11.71
CA PHE A 675 -17.99 -5.62 12.93
C PHE A 675 -18.84 -5.48 14.19
N SER A 676 -19.81 -4.56 14.23
CA SER A 676 -20.72 -4.38 15.37
C SER A 676 -21.52 -5.65 15.69
N LYS A 677 -21.92 -6.41 14.66
CA LYS A 677 -22.63 -7.71 14.80
C LYS A 677 -21.81 -8.83 15.43
N SER A 678 -20.51 -8.61 15.69
CA SER A 678 -19.65 -9.61 16.33
C SER A 678 -19.76 -9.59 17.85
N PHE A 679 -20.21 -8.48 18.42
CA PHE A 679 -20.40 -8.30 19.86
C PHE A 679 -21.74 -8.86 20.31
N THR A 680 -21.78 -9.37 21.52
CA THR A 680 -22.99 -9.85 22.19
C THR A 680 -23.37 -8.85 23.27
N ARG A 681 -24.66 -8.60 23.48
CA ARG A 681 -25.09 -7.82 24.65
C ARG A 681 -24.79 -8.62 25.90
N ASP A 682 -24.09 -8.01 26.85
CA ASP A 682 -23.89 -8.58 28.18
C ASP A 682 -25.25 -8.96 28.78
N ALA A 683 -25.38 -10.21 29.21
CA ALA A 683 -26.49 -10.56 30.08
C ALA A 683 -26.22 -9.91 31.43
N ALA A 684 -27.22 -9.24 32.03
CA ALA A 684 -27.11 -8.69 33.37
C ALA A 684 -26.88 -9.84 34.36
N SER A 685 -25.62 -10.21 34.56
CA SER A 685 -25.20 -11.24 35.50
C SER A 685 -25.10 -10.60 36.87
N THR A 686 -25.89 -11.11 37.80
CA THR A 686 -25.80 -10.73 39.21
C THR A 686 -24.48 -11.29 39.73
N LEU A 687 -23.58 -10.41 40.18
CA LEU A 687 -22.28 -10.78 40.77
C LEU A 687 -22.53 -11.69 41.99
N PRO A 688 -22.15 -12.97 41.99
CA PRO A 688 -22.12 -13.75 43.21
C PRO A 688 -20.90 -13.29 44.01
N SER A 689 -21.09 -12.85 45.26
CA SER A 689 -19.96 -12.57 46.16
C SER A 689 -19.20 -13.87 46.44
N ALA A 690 -18.06 -14.04 45.78
CA ALA A 690 -17.08 -15.04 46.17
C ALA A 690 -16.32 -14.54 47.41
N SER A 691 -16.06 -15.44 48.36
CA SER A 691 -15.21 -15.14 49.53
C SER A 691 -13.80 -14.75 49.06
N LEU A 692 -13.37 -13.54 49.42
CA LEU A 692 -12.08 -12.97 49.04
C LEU A 692 -10.90 -13.85 49.53
N PRO A 693 -9.90 -14.13 48.68
CA PRO A 693 -8.61 -14.61 49.13
C PRO A 693 -7.94 -13.56 50.03
N TYR A 694 -7.16 -14.00 51.03
CA TYR A 694 -6.48 -13.10 51.98
C TYR A 694 -5.33 -12.26 51.37
N ASP A 695 -4.88 -12.55 50.14
CA ASP A 695 -3.85 -11.80 49.42
C ASP A 695 -4.44 -11.12 48.18
N ASN A 696 -4.64 -9.79 48.23
CA ASN A 696 -5.17 -9.02 47.10
C ASN A 696 -4.07 -8.24 46.37
N LEU A 697 -4.04 -8.34 45.04
CA LEU A 697 -3.29 -7.44 44.16
C LEU A 697 -3.88 -6.04 44.29
N THR A 698 -3.10 -5.16 44.90
CA THR A 698 -3.37 -3.73 45.00
C THR A 698 -2.29 -2.99 44.23
N LEU A 699 -2.70 -2.03 43.39
CA LEU A 699 -1.79 -1.11 42.73
C LEU A 699 -2.18 0.30 43.15
N THR A 700 -1.57 0.77 44.23
CA THR A 700 -1.91 2.04 44.86
C THR A 700 -1.15 3.22 44.25
N ARG A 701 0.03 2.99 43.66
CA ARG A 701 0.85 4.06 43.08
C ARG A 701 1.75 3.55 41.95
N VAL A 702 1.94 4.39 40.94
CA VAL A 702 2.91 4.25 39.85
C VAL A 702 4.05 5.24 40.07
N SER A 703 5.29 4.77 39.90
CA SER A 703 6.46 5.64 39.95
C SER A 703 6.78 6.27 38.58
N ASN A 704 7.51 7.38 38.55
CA ASN A 704 7.97 7.98 37.30
C ASN A 704 8.82 6.99 36.47
N ASP A 705 9.65 6.18 37.11
CA ASP A 705 10.49 5.18 36.44
C ASP A 705 9.67 4.09 35.74
N ASP A 706 8.55 3.65 36.34
CA ASP A 706 7.62 2.70 35.69
C ASP A 706 7.03 3.28 34.41
N VAL A 707 6.63 4.55 34.45
CA VAL A 707 6.10 5.28 33.28
C VAL A 707 7.18 5.47 32.22
N LEU A 708 8.39 5.87 32.62
CA LEU A 708 9.52 6.06 31.72
C LEU A 708 9.91 4.76 31.01
N LYS A 709 9.93 3.64 31.73
CA LYS A 709 10.12 2.30 31.17
C LYS A 709 9.03 1.97 30.16
N ALA A 710 7.76 2.20 30.51
CA ALA A 710 6.61 1.96 29.63
C ALA A 710 6.68 2.79 28.33
N LEU A 711 7.04 4.08 28.44
CA LEU A 711 7.21 4.98 27.30
C LEU A 711 8.31 4.50 26.35
N LYS A 712 9.45 4.06 26.89
CA LYS A 712 10.58 3.55 26.09
C LYS A 712 10.27 2.23 25.37
N CYS A 713 9.30 1.46 25.86
CA CYS A 713 8.83 0.23 25.22
C CYS A 713 7.96 0.45 23.97
N LEU A 714 7.49 1.69 23.73
CA LEU A 714 6.76 2.01 22.50
C LEU A 714 7.63 1.81 21.25
N LYS A 715 7.00 1.39 20.15
CA LYS A 715 7.70 1.21 18.87
C LYS A 715 7.98 2.57 18.20
N PRO A 716 9.16 2.79 17.58
CA PRO A 716 9.45 4.01 16.79
C PRO A 716 8.68 4.06 15.47
N ASN A 717 7.38 4.30 15.49
CA ASN A 717 6.63 4.38 14.23
C ASN A 717 5.62 5.53 14.19
N MET A 718 5.17 5.82 12.97
CA MET A 718 4.18 6.85 12.69
C MET A 718 2.73 6.38 12.90
N THR A 719 2.52 5.25 13.59
CA THR A 719 1.18 4.75 13.89
C THR A 719 0.60 5.53 15.06
N SER A 720 -0.62 6.01 14.87
CA SER A 720 -1.40 6.77 15.84
C SER A 720 -2.75 6.10 16.09
N GLY A 721 -3.31 6.33 17.27
CA GLY A 721 -4.69 6.00 17.59
C GLY A 721 -5.66 7.09 17.11
N PRO A 722 -6.86 7.18 17.70
CA PRO A 722 -7.86 8.21 17.42
C PRO A 722 -7.40 9.63 17.76
N ASP A 723 -6.40 9.76 18.63
CA ASP A 723 -5.79 11.04 19.00
C ASP A 723 -4.83 11.58 17.93
N GLU A 724 -4.53 10.79 16.89
CA GLU A 724 -3.62 11.15 15.78
C GLU A 724 -2.16 11.44 16.20
N ILE A 725 -1.77 11.11 17.43
CA ILE A 725 -0.41 11.32 17.95
C ILE A 725 0.46 10.08 17.68
N PRO A 726 1.58 10.21 16.93
CA PRO A 726 2.46 9.08 16.64
C PRO A 726 3.18 8.53 17.87
N SER A 727 3.35 7.20 17.92
CA SER A 727 4.13 6.56 18.98
C SER A 727 5.61 6.99 19.00
N LEU A 728 6.17 7.37 17.84
CA LEU A 728 7.52 7.93 17.73
C LEU A 728 7.69 9.18 18.61
N VAL A 729 6.77 10.14 18.53
CA VAL A 729 6.87 11.42 19.27
C VAL A 729 6.83 11.17 20.77
N ILE A 730 5.89 10.33 21.22
CA ILE A 730 5.71 10.00 22.64
C ILE A 730 6.95 9.30 23.20
N ARG A 731 7.53 8.37 22.43
CA ARG A 731 8.72 7.62 22.85
C ARG A 731 9.98 8.50 22.86
N ASP A 732 10.17 9.35 21.85
CA ASP A 732 11.35 10.21 21.76
C ASP A 732 11.32 11.30 22.85
N CYS A 733 10.12 11.77 23.23
CA CYS A 733 9.90 12.70 24.34
C CYS A 733 9.59 11.98 25.67
N ALA A 734 10.03 10.73 25.86
CA ALA A 734 9.66 9.93 27.03
C ALA A 734 10.02 10.60 28.37
N ALA A 735 11.15 11.31 28.44
CA ALA A 735 11.56 12.04 29.66
C ALA A 735 10.58 13.18 29.99
N VAL A 736 10.14 13.92 28.97
CA VAL A 736 9.18 15.03 29.11
C VAL A 736 7.80 14.52 29.55
N PHE A 737 7.38 13.38 29.00
CA PHE A 737 6.06 12.81 29.29
C PHE A 737 5.98 12.01 30.59
N ALA A 738 7.10 11.60 31.18
CA ALA A 738 7.09 10.71 32.33
C ALA A 738 6.37 11.32 33.54
N ASP A 739 6.68 12.58 33.90
CA ASP A 739 6.07 13.28 35.03
C ASP A 739 4.57 13.54 34.87
N PRO A 740 4.09 14.21 33.79
CA PRO A 740 2.66 14.45 33.62
C PRO A 740 1.83 13.16 33.55
N LEU A 741 2.35 12.12 32.88
CA LEU A 741 1.65 10.84 32.81
C LEU A 741 1.67 10.09 34.15
N CYS A 742 2.75 10.19 34.93
CA CYS A 742 2.81 9.63 36.28
C CYS A 742 1.73 10.24 37.18
N PHE A 743 1.54 11.56 37.13
CA PHE A 743 0.45 12.22 37.83
C PHE A 743 -0.92 11.70 37.35
N LEU A 744 -1.16 11.70 36.04
CA LEU A 744 -2.43 11.25 35.46
C LEU A 744 -2.74 9.79 35.83
N PHE A 745 -1.75 8.90 35.76
CA PHE A 745 -1.94 7.48 36.08
C PHE A 745 -2.26 7.28 37.56
N ASN A 746 -1.61 8.02 38.46
CA ASN A 746 -1.94 7.97 39.88
C ASN A 746 -3.34 8.54 40.16
N LEU A 747 -3.76 9.59 39.47
CA LEU A 747 -5.12 10.11 39.57
C LEU A 747 -6.16 9.07 39.08
N ILE A 748 -5.88 8.37 37.99
CA ILE A 748 -6.72 7.28 37.47
C ILE A 748 -6.81 6.13 38.48
N LEU A 749 -5.69 5.72 39.08
CA LEU A 749 -5.69 4.65 40.09
C LEU A 749 -6.48 5.05 41.35
N ASN A 750 -6.27 6.28 41.85
CA ASN A 750 -6.92 6.76 43.06
C ASN A 750 -8.44 6.91 42.91
N THR A 751 -8.91 7.22 41.69
CA THR A 751 -10.33 7.43 41.40
C THR A 751 -11.01 6.21 40.78
N SER A 752 -10.26 5.16 40.47
CA SER A 752 -10.70 4.02 39.66
C SER A 752 -11.41 4.42 38.36
N CYS A 753 -11.08 5.59 37.81
CA CYS A 753 -11.78 6.17 36.66
C CYS A 753 -10.88 6.16 35.42
N TYR A 754 -11.24 5.33 34.44
CA TYR A 754 -10.51 5.25 33.17
C TYR A 754 -10.94 6.41 32.23
N PRO A 755 -10.02 7.17 31.62
CA PRO A 755 -10.36 8.36 30.85
C PRO A 755 -11.26 8.08 29.64
N MET A 756 -12.34 8.85 29.48
CA MET A 756 -13.29 8.71 28.38
C MET A 756 -12.61 8.87 27.01
N ARG A 757 -11.67 9.81 26.89
CA ARG A 757 -10.89 10.04 25.65
C ARG A 757 -10.08 8.81 25.21
N TRP A 758 -9.72 7.92 26.14
CA TRP A 758 -8.98 6.69 25.87
C TRP A 758 -9.87 5.47 25.62
N LYS A 759 -11.20 5.61 25.76
CA LYS A 759 -12.20 4.57 25.49
C LYS A 759 -12.62 4.49 24.01
N THR A 760 -12.16 5.41 23.18
CA THR A 760 -12.37 5.36 21.72
C THR A 760 -11.24 4.61 21.01
N SER A 761 -11.57 3.79 20.01
CA SER A 761 -10.58 3.07 19.17
C SER A 761 -10.87 3.23 17.67
N ALA A 762 -9.82 3.38 16.88
CA ALA A 762 -9.92 3.45 15.42
C ALA A 762 -9.67 2.07 14.80
N VAL A 763 -10.67 1.51 14.13
CA VAL A 763 -10.61 0.17 13.53
C VAL A 763 -10.07 0.25 12.12
N ARG A 764 -9.04 -0.55 11.84
CA ARG A 764 -8.50 -0.78 10.49
C ARG A 764 -8.91 -2.18 10.00
N PRO A 765 -9.69 -2.29 8.91
CA PRO A 765 -10.01 -3.59 8.31
C PRO A 765 -8.74 -4.22 7.73
N ILE A 766 -8.39 -5.43 8.18
CA ILE A 766 -7.28 -6.20 7.62
C ILE A 766 -7.83 -7.47 6.95
N HIS A 767 -7.54 -7.63 5.66
CA HIS A 767 -7.96 -8.80 4.90
C HIS A 767 -7.37 -10.09 5.48
N LYS A 768 -8.21 -11.09 5.73
CA LYS A 768 -7.81 -12.39 6.29
C LYS A 768 -7.38 -13.36 5.20
N LYS A 769 -8.30 -13.71 4.29
CA LYS A 769 -8.15 -14.67 3.18
C LYS A 769 -9.36 -14.56 2.23
N ASP A 770 -9.31 -15.26 1.10
CA ASP A 770 -10.37 -15.34 0.08
C ASP A 770 -10.55 -14.02 -0.71
N ASP A 771 -11.74 -13.74 -1.26
CA ASP A 771 -11.96 -12.56 -2.10
C ASP A 771 -11.86 -11.25 -1.29
N ARG A 772 -11.06 -10.31 -1.79
CA ARG A 772 -10.83 -9.00 -1.21
C ARG A 772 -12.01 -8.04 -1.40
N SER A 773 -12.89 -8.32 -2.36
CA SER A 773 -14.09 -7.51 -2.58
C SER A 773 -15.16 -7.75 -1.50
N GLU A 774 -15.11 -8.87 -0.78
CA GLU A 774 -16.09 -9.25 0.23
C GLU A 774 -15.75 -8.68 1.62
N ILE A 775 -16.67 -7.90 2.21
CA ILE A 775 -16.46 -7.26 3.53
C ILE A 775 -16.27 -8.30 4.67
N THR A 776 -16.94 -9.45 4.57
CA THR A 776 -16.92 -10.53 5.58
C THR A 776 -15.55 -11.21 5.72
N ASN A 777 -14.64 -11.00 4.76
CA ASN A 777 -13.30 -11.58 4.73
C ASN A 777 -12.25 -10.72 5.48
N TYR A 778 -12.67 -9.66 6.17
CA TYR A 778 -11.79 -8.76 6.90
C TYR A 778 -11.89 -8.93 8.42
N ARG A 779 -10.79 -8.64 9.12
CA ARG A 779 -10.69 -8.60 10.58
C ARG A 779 -10.61 -7.15 11.08
N PRO A 780 -11.29 -6.81 12.19
CA PRO A 780 -11.15 -5.50 12.81
C PRO A 780 -9.88 -5.44 13.67
N ILE A 781 -8.92 -4.56 13.33
CA ILE A 781 -7.80 -4.25 14.24
C ILE A 781 -8.04 -2.89 14.87
N ALA A 782 -8.18 -2.87 16.20
CA ALA A 782 -8.41 -1.66 16.97
C ALA A 782 -7.09 -0.95 17.28
N LEU A 783 -6.97 0.30 16.84
CA LEU A 783 -5.90 1.20 17.23
C LEU A 783 -6.40 2.07 18.39
N ILE A 784 -5.82 1.86 19.57
CA ILE A 784 -6.04 2.71 20.75
C ILE A 784 -4.98 3.82 20.83
N SER A 785 -5.26 4.86 21.65
CA SER A 785 -4.29 5.92 21.96
C SER A 785 -2.96 5.33 22.42
N ASN A 786 -1.87 5.95 22.01
CA ASN A 786 -0.55 5.52 22.45
C ASN A 786 -0.30 5.87 23.93
N PHE A 787 -0.93 6.90 24.49
CA PHE A 787 -0.89 7.18 25.93
C PHE A 787 -1.66 6.13 26.72
N ALA A 788 -2.84 5.71 26.23
CA ALA A 788 -3.58 4.58 26.80
C ALA A 788 -2.74 3.29 26.85
N LYS A 789 -2.01 2.98 25.77
CA LYS A 789 -1.09 1.82 25.74
C LYS A 789 -0.01 1.87 26.80
N VAL A 790 0.52 3.06 27.10
CA VAL A 790 1.55 3.23 28.13
C VAL A 790 0.95 2.89 29.50
N PHE A 791 -0.25 3.38 29.80
CA PHE A 791 -0.94 3.02 31.04
C PHE A 791 -1.27 1.52 31.13
N GLU A 792 -1.80 0.94 30.06
CA GLU A 792 -2.06 -0.50 29.99
C GLU A 792 -0.79 -1.34 30.19
N TYR A 793 0.38 -0.87 29.73
CA TYR A 793 1.66 -1.54 29.94
C TYR A 793 2.09 -1.52 31.42
N VAL A 794 1.87 -0.41 32.12
CA VAL A 794 2.10 -0.32 33.57
C VAL A 794 1.22 -1.31 34.31
N LEU A 795 -0.09 -1.31 34.02
CA LEU A 795 -1.04 -2.25 34.63
C LEU A 795 -0.69 -3.71 34.32
N TYR A 796 -0.28 -4.00 33.08
CA TYR A 796 0.09 -5.34 32.64
C TYR A 796 1.28 -5.89 33.43
N ASN A 797 2.34 -5.09 33.62
CA ASN A 797 3.54 -5.56 34.32
C ASN A 797 3.25 -5.91 35.78
N SER A 798 2.48 -5.07 36.48
CA SER A 798 2.08 -5.34 37.87
C SER A 798 1.16 -6.55 37.96
N SER A 799 0.19 -6.66 37.06
CA SER A 799 -0.80 -7.76 37.07
C SER A 799 -0.16 -9.10 36.72
N LEU A 800 0.69 -9.15 35.68
CA LEU A 800 1.29 -10.40 35.19
C LEU A 800 2.11 -11.09 36.28
N HIS A 801 2.92 -10.32 37.03
CA HIS A 801 3.76 -10.88 38.09
C HIS A 801 2.95 -11.60 39.16
N TYR A 802 1.80 -11.02 39.53
CA TYR A 802 0.92 -11.56 40.54
C TYR A 802 0.11 -12.76 40.03
N VAL A 803 -0.43 -12.73 38.81
CA VAL A 803 -1.30 -13.82 38.31
C VAL A 803 -0.54 -14.99 37.69
N SER A 804 0.75 -14.85 37.35
CA SER A 804 1.45 -15.85 36.52
C SER A 804 1.49 -17.26 37.11
N HIS A 805 1.48 -17.38 38.45
CA HIS A 805 1.48 -18.68 39.14
C HIS A 805 0.08 -19.31 39.27
N LYS A 806 -0.99 -18.52 39.03
CA LYS A 806 -2.39 -18.98 39.05
C LYS A 806 -2.87 -19.40 37.66
N LEU A 807 -2.18 -18.97 36.60
CA LEU A 807 -2.48 -19.38 35.23
C LEU A 807 -2.03 -20.82 34.95
N SER A 808 -2.80 -21.53 34.14
CA SER A 808 -2.50 -22.91 33.74
C SER A 808 -1.07 -23.03 33.17
N PRO A 809 -0.26 -23.97 33.68
CA PRO A 809 1.08 -24.23 33.15
C PRO A 809 1.05 -24.76 31.71
N ASN A 810 -0.12 -25.14 31.20
CA ASN A 810 -0.34 -25.65 29.84
C ASN A 810 -0.81 -24.56 28.85
N GLN A 811 -0.93 -23.30 29.28
CA GLN A 811 -1.21 -22.15 28.39
C GLN A 811 0.09 -21.59 27.78
N HIS A 812 0.26 -21.74 26.47
CA HIS A 812 1.43 -21.25 25.73
C HIS A 812 1.17 -19.95 24.96
N GLY A 813 -0.08 -19.62 24.67
CA GLY A 813 -0.47 -18.39 23.98
C GLY A 813 -0.39 -17.21 24.93
N PHE A 814 0.17 -16.10 24.46
CA PHE A 814 0.35 -14.87 25.24
C PHE A 814 1.15 -15.01 26.54
N THR A 815 1.84 -16.13 26.74
CA THR A 815 2.69 -16.38 27.92
C THR A 815 4.15 -16.10 27.60
N LYS A 816 4.83 -15.33 28.46
CA LYS A 816 6.27 -15.06 28.32
C LYS A 816 7.07 -16.38 28.35
N CYS A 817 8.17 -16.44 27.60
CA CYS A 817 9.03 -17.63 27.49
C CYS A 817 8.36 -18.89 26.90
N ARG A 818 7.10 -18.82 26.43
CA ARG A 818 6.41 -19.88 25.69
C ARG A 818 6.13 -19.45 24.25
N SER A 819 5.95 -20.41 23.37
CA SER A 819 5.78 -20.21 21.94
C SER A 819 4.93 -21.32 21.30
N THR A 820 4.55 -21.13 20.04
CA THR A 820 3.92 -22.22 19.26
C THR A 820 4.81 -23.46 19.23
N GLU A 821 6.14 -23.30 19.13
CA GLU A 821 7.09 -24.42 19.15
C GLU A 821 7.09 -25.17 20.48
N THR A 822 7.04 -24.50 21.64
CA THR A 822 6.95 -25.21 22.94
C THR A 822 5.70 -26.08 23.04
N ASN A 823 4.56 -25.58 22.55
CA ASN A 823 3.30 -26.31 22.56
C ASN A 823 3.39 -27.53 21.63
N LEU A 824 3.91 -27.33 20.41
CA LEU A 824 4.09 -28.38 19.41
C LEU A 824 5.08 -29.47 19.84
N VAL A 825 6.20 -29.10 20.47
CA VAL A 825 7.20 -30.06 20.98
C VAL A 825 6.59 -30.91 22.10
N SER A 826 5.79 -30.32 22.99
CA SER A 826 5.15 -31.05 24.10
C SER A 826 4.21 -32.14 23.59
N ILE A 827 3.27 -31.80 22.70
CA ILE A 827 2.36 -32.79 22.10
C ILE A 827 3.12 -33.79 21.23
N SER A 828 4.05 -33.33 20.39
CA SER A 828 4.78 -34.22 19.49
C SER A 828 5.62 -35.24 20.25
N GLN A 829 6.19 -34.87 21.40
CA GLN A 829 6.91 -35.81 22.26
C GLN A 829 5.96 -36.84 22.87
N TYR A 830 4.83 -36.40 23.44
CA TYR A 830 3.82 -37.30 24.00
C TYR A 830 3.33 -38.32 22.96
N LEU A 831 2.96 -37.85 21.77
CA LEU A 831 2.50 -38.73 20.68
C LEU A 831 3.62 -39.70 20.25
N SER A 832 4.87 -39.22 20.16
CA SER A 832 5.99 -40.08 19.78
C SER A 832 6.24 -41.19 20.79
N ASP A 833 6.15 -40.90 22.09
CA ASP A 833 6.32 -41.88 23.17
C ASP A 833 5.23 -42.96 23.11
N ALA A 834 3.96 -42.58 22.93
CA ALA A 834 2.85 -43.54 22.77
C ALA A 834 2.99 -44.41 21.51
N LEU A 835 3.38 -43.82 20.37
CA LEU A 835 3.60 -44.56 19.12
C LEU A 835 4.84 -45.46 19.16
N ASP A 836 5.82 -45.16 20.01
CA ASP A 836 6.99 -46.04 20.27
C ASP A 836 6.59 -47.25 21.12
N ASN A 837 5.59 -47.08 21.98
CA ASN A 837 4.97 -48.15 22.79
C ASN A 837 3.84 -48.90 22.07
N HIS A 838 3.65 -48.67 20.76
CA HIS A 838 2.58 -49.28 19.96
C HIS A 838 1.13 -48.94 20.40
N SER A 839 0.93 -47.89 21.19
CA SER A 839 -0.40 -47.43 21.63
C SER A 839 -1.05 -46.48 20.61
N GLN A 840 -2.34 -46.18 20.82
CA GLN A 840 -3.11 -45.17 20.09
C GLN A 840 -3.32 -43.95 20.98
N VAL A 841 -3.23 -42.74 20.41
CA VAL A 841 -3.62 -41.50 21.10
C VAL A 841 -4.71 -40.81 20.29
N ASP A 842 -5.81 -40.48 20.95
CA ASP A 842 -6.87 -39.68 20.38
C ASP A 842 -6.70 -38.22 20.84
N VAL A 843 -6.66 -37.29 19.88
CA VAL A 843 -6.51 -35.85 20.14
C VAL A 843 -7.73 -35.10 19.61
N VAL A 844 -8.40 -34.39 20.50
CA VAL A 844 -9.55 -33.54 20.17
C VAL A 844 -9.08 -32.11 20.01
N TYR A 845 -9.29 -31.54 18.83
CA TYR A 845 -9.01 -30.15 18.50
C TYR A 845 -10.31 -29.34 18.56
N THR A 846 -10.29 -28.26 19.34
CA THR A 846 -11.45 -27.37 19.51
C THR A 846 -11.27 -26.06 18.71
N ASP A 847 -12.37 -25.44 18.30
CA ASP A 847 -12.39 -24.13 17.60
C ASP A 847 -13.45 -23.23 18.27
N LEU A 848 -13.01 -22.13 18.87
CA LEU A 848 -13.90 -21.13 19.47
C LEU A 848 -14.26 -20.04 18.45
N SER A 849 -15.55 -19.71 18.35
CA SER A 849 -16.02 -18.71 17.40
C SER A 849 -15.82 -17.30 17.96
N LYS A 850 -14.88 -16.54 17.39
CA LYS A 850 -14.61 -15.12 17.73
C LYS A 850 -14.38 -14.90 19.23
N ALA A 851 -13.61 -15.77 19.87
CA ALA A 851 -13.45 -15.82 21.34
C ALA A 851 -13.11 -14.44 21.95
N PHE A 852 -12.15 -13.72 21.37
CA PHE A 852 -11.75 -12.38 21.83
C PHE A 852 -12.88 -11.34 21.80
N ASP A 853 -13.78 -11.41 20.82
CA ASP A 853 -14.86 -10.43 20.64
C ASP A 853 -16.09 -10.74 21.52
N ARG A 854 -16.12 -11.93 22.12
CA ARG A 854 -17.27 -12.48 22.89
C ARG A 854 -17.07 -12.54 24.39
N ILE A 855 -15.93 -12.06 24.91
CA ILE A 855 -15.71 -12.03 26.36
C ILE A 855 -16.77 -11.14 27.01
N ASP A 856 -17.60 -11.75 27.86
CA ASP A 856 -18.58 -11.05 28.69
C ASP A 856 -17.85 -10.23 29.76
N HIS A 857 -18.16 -8.93 29.84
CA HIS A 857 -17.44 -8.04 30.75
C HIS A 857 -17.77 -8.34 32.21
N GLY A 858 -19.01 -8.70 32.53
CA GLY A 858 -19.42 -9.05 33.89
C GLY A 858 -18.70 -10.29 34.40
N LEU A 859 -18.68 -11.37 33.60
CA LEU A 859 -17.97 -12.60 33.93
C LEU A 859 -16.46 -12.38 34.06
N LEU A 860 -15.87 -11.54 33.21
CA LEU A 860 -14.45 -11.20 33.33
C LEU A 860 -14.14 -10.51 34.67
N LEU A 861 -14.98 -9.58 35.12
CA LEU A 861 -14.79 -8.89 36.40
C LEU A 861 -14.86 -9.86 37.59
N ILE A 862 -15.82 -10.78 37.60
CA ILE A 862 -15.92 -11.85 38.62
C ILE A 862 -14.65 -12.70 38.64
N LYS A 863 -14.12 -13.05 37.47
CA LYS A 863 -12.87 -13.83 37.39
C LYS A 863 -11.65 -13.03 37.84
N LEU A 864 -11.62 -11.72 37.65
CA LEU A 864 -10.54 -10.89 38.17
C LEU A 864 -10.58 -10.84 39.70
N GLU A 865 -11.78 -10.70 40.29
CA GLU A 865 -11.97 -10.80 41.75
C GLU A 865 -11.50 -12.16 42.28
N SER A 866 -11.89 -13.28 41.65
CA SER A 866 -11.45 -14.62 42.08
C SER A 866 -9.95 -14.86 41.90
N PHE A 867 -9.31 -14.17 40.96
CA PHE A 867 -7.86 -14.17 40.80
C PHE A 867 -7.15 -13.31 41.85
N GLY A 868 -7.86 -12.59 42.71
CA GLY A 868 -7.33 -11.78 43.80
C GLY A 868 -7.04 -10.32 43.42
N PHE A 869 -7.72 -9.75 42.42
CA PHE A 869 -7.64 -8.32 42.16
C PHE A 869 -8.45 -7.56 43.22
N SER A 870 -7.88 -6.50 43.78
CA SER A 870 -8.60 -5.62 44.72
C SER A 870 -9.80 -4.92 44.08
N ASP A 871 -10.83 -4.63 44.88
CA ASP A 871 -12.06 -3.95 44.46
C ASP A 871 -11.79 -2.67 43.66
N SER A 872 -10.81 -1.86 44.09
CA SER A 872 -10.42 -0.63 43.39
C SER A 872 -9.88 -0.90 41.98
N LEU A 873 -9.12 -1.98 41.78
CA LEU A 873 -8.62 -2.36 40.46
C LEU A 873 -9.70 -2.97 39.59
N VAL A 874 -10.60 -3.76 40.18
CA VAL A 874 -11.75 -4.31 39.47
C VAL A 874 -12.68 -3.19 39.02
N GLU A 875 -12.92 -2.17 39.85
CA GLU A 875 -13.67 -0.96 39.47
C GLU A 875 -12.96 -0.18 38.35
N LEU A 876 -11.63 -0.05 38.41
CA LEU A 876 -10.87 0.58 37.31
C LEU A 876 -11.02 -0.21 36.01
N ILE A 877 -10.96 -1.54 36.05
CA ILE A 877 -11.11 -2.40 34.89
C ILE A 877 -12.55 -2.35 34.36
N ARG A 878 -13.55 -2.29 35.25
CA ARG A 878 -14.96 -2.04 34.91
C ARG A 878 -15.08 -0.74 34.13
N SER A 879 -14.54 0.36 34.66
CA SER A 879 -14.49 1.64 33.94
C SER A 879 -13.74 1.53 32.61
N TYR A 880 -12.64 0.77 32.53
CA TYR A 880 -11.88 0.57 31.28
C TYR A 880 -12.68 -0.14 30.17
N LEU A 881 -13.53 -1.11 30.55
CA LEU A 881 -14.34 -1.92 29.65
C LEU A 881 -15.67 -1.25 29.26
N SER A 882 -16.29 -0.49 30.17
CA SER A 882 -17.56 0.19 29.94
C SER A 882 -17.44 1.40 29.00
N ASP A 883 -18.52 1.69 28.25
CA ASP A 883 -18.66 2.85 27.36
C ASP A 883 -17.53 3.05 26.35
N ARG A 884 -17.05 1.93 25.80
CA ARG A 884 -16.07 1.92 24.72
C ARG A 884 -16.73 2.10 23.36
N PHE A 885 -16.13 2.94 22.54
CA PHE A 885 -16.61 3.24 21.20
C PHE A 885 -15.54 2.92 20.15
N MET A 886 -15.99 2.45 18.99
CA MET A 886 -15.15 2.14 17.85
C MET A 886 -15.69 2.78 16.58
N TYR A 887 -14.80 3.13 15.66
CA TYR A 887 -15.18 3.55 14.31
C TYR A 887 -14.20 2.98 13.30
N VAL A 888 -14.65 2.69 12.08
CA VAL A 888 -13.80 2.19 10.99
C VAL A 888 -13.23 3.37 10.21
N GLY A 889 -11.90 3.40 10.04
CA GLY A 889 -11.21 4.47 9.31
C GLY A 889 -10.46 3.94 8.09
N VAL A 890 -10.73 4.49 6.89
CA VAL A 890 -10.06 4.12 5.62
C VAL A 890 -9.83 5.36 4.76
N ASN A 891 -8.59 5.63 4.34
CA ASN A 891 -8.23 6.68 3.36
C ASN A 891 -8.87 8.08 3.58
N GLY A 892 -9.06 8.49 4.84
CA GLY A 892 -9.64 9.78 5.19
C GLY A 892 -11.17 9.78 5.36
N TYR A 893 -11.82 8.62 5.21
CA TYR A 893 -13.20 8.38 5.59
C TYR A 893 -13.25 7.70 6.95
N ALA A 894 -14.26 8.06 7.74
CA ALA A 894 -14.57 7.46 9.03
C ALA A 894 -16.04 7.05 9.02
N SER A 895 -16.32 5.84 9.50
CA SER A 895 -17.70 5.38 9.69
C SER A 895 -18.37 6.12 10.84
N LYS A 896 -19.68 5.89 10.99
CA LYS A 896 -20.35 6.13 12.28
C LYS A 896 -19.68 5.31 13.39
N SER A 897 -19.64 5.89 14.58
CA SER A 897 -19.13 5.19 15.77
C SER A 897 -20.17 4.17 16.25
N PHE A 898 -19.70 3.05 16.78
CA PHE A 898 -20.52 1.98 17.38
C PHE A 898 -19.93 1.54 18.72
N LYS A 899 -20.78 1.06 19.63
CA LYS A 899 -20.39 0.65 20.98
C LYS A 899 -19.78 -0.76 20.95
N GLN A 900 -18.73 -0.97 21.74
CA GLN A 900 -18.18 -2.30 22.00
C GLN A 900 -18.88 -2.87 23.24
N GLU A 901 -19.90 -3.69 23.03
CA GLU A 901 -20.73 -4.25 24.12
C GLU A 901 -20.12 -5.50 24.77
N SER A 902 -19.18 -6.17 24.10
CA SER A 902 -18.46 -7.33 24.64
C SER A 902 -17.03 -7.38 24.09
N GLY A 903 -16.25 -8.33 24.58
CA GLY A 903 -14.92 -8.62 24.09
C GLY A 903 -13.85 -7.67 24.58
N LEU A 904 -12.60 -7.98 24.24
CA LEU A 904 -11.43 -7.17 24.59
C LEU A 904 -10.92 -6.41 23.36
N PRO A 905 -10.43 -5.16 23.49
CA PRO A 905 -9.95 -4.40 22.34
C PRO A 905 -8.79 -5.12 21.62
N GLN A 906 -8.99 -5.51 20.35
CA GLN A 906 -7.97 -6.21 19.54
C GLN A 906 -6.82 -5.25 19.20
N GLY A 907 -5.78 -5.24 20.02
CA GLY A 907 -4.67 -4.29 19.95
C GLY A 907 -4.30 -3.64 21.29
N SER A 908 -5.07 -3.92 22.35
CA SER A 908 -4.72 -3.61 23.74
C SER A 908 -3.52 -4.45 24.23
N VAL A 909 -2.78 -3.88 25.18
CA VAL A 909 -1.69 -4.54 25.90
C VAL A 909 -2.25 -5.46 26.99
N LEU A 910 -3.33 -5.07 27.65
CA LEU A 910 -3.99 -5.88 28.70
C LEU A 910 -4.84 -7.03 28.16
N GLY A 911 -5.40 -6.88 26.96
CA GLY A 911 -6.34 -7.85 26.38
C GLY A 911 -5.85 -9.30 26.41
N PRO A 912 -4.61 -9.61 25.98
CA PRO A 912 -4.07 -10.96 26.04
C PRO A 912 -4.02 -11.57 27.45
N LEU A 913 -3.69 -10.77 28.48
CA LEU A 913 -3.63 -11.25 29.87
C LEU A 913 -5.04 -11.57 30.39
N PHE A 914 -5.98 -10.65 30.19
CA PHE A 914 -7.37 -10.85 30.59
C PHE A 914 -8.02 -12.01 29.83
N PHE A 915 -7.66 -12.22 28.57
CA PHE A 915 -8.07 -13.39 27.81
C PHE A 915 -7.59 -14.68 28.50
N ASN A 916 -6.30 -14.77 28.84
CA ASN A 916 -5.76 -15.95 29.51
C ASN A 916 -6.39 -16.21 30.89
N ILE A 917 -6.66 -15.16 31.68
CA ILE A 917 -7.42 -15.27 32.94
C ILE A 917 -8.82 -15.81 32.67
N PHE A 918 -9.50 -15.25 31.66
CA PHE A 918 -10.88 -15.60 31.34
C PHE A 918 -11.07 -17.06 30.92
N ILE A 919 -10.13 -17.65 30.18
CA ILE A 919 -10.24 -19.03 29.69
C ILE A 919 -9.61 -20.07 30.63
N ASN A 920 -8.99 -19.64 31.74
CA ASN A 920 -8.20 -20.52 32.60
C ASN A 920 -9.04 -21.68 33.16
N ASP A 921 -10.25 -21.36 33.63
CA ASP A 921 -11.21 -22.29 34.20
C ASP A 921 -11.76 -23.33 33.21
N LEU A 922 -11.59 -23.13 31.89
CA LEU A 922 -12.00 -24.13 30.90
C LEU A 922 -11.23 -25.45 31.05
N VAL A 923 -10.03 -25.42 31.63
CA VAL A 923 -9.15 -26.58 31.77
C VAL A 923 -8.81 -26.98 33.19
N ASP A 924 -9.33 -26.26 34.18
CA ASP A 924 -9.11 -26.57 35.60
C ASP A 924 -9.60 -27.99 35.93
N ASP A 925 -8.79 -28.79 36.62
CA ASP A 925 -9.12 -30.15 37.07
C ASP A 925 -9.59 -31.13 35.97
N LEU A 926 -9.18 -30.92 34.71
CA LEU A 926 -9.42 -31.91 33.66
C LEU A 926 -8.58 -33.17 33.90
N ASP A 927 -9.23 -34.34 33.93
CA ASP A 927 -8.63 -35.67 34.10
C ASP A 927 -7.88 -36.17 32.84
N VAL A 928 -7.55 -35.28 31.91
CA VAL A 928 -6.80 -35.59 30.68
C VAL A 928 -5.73 -34.53 30.40
N PRO A 929 -4.60 -34.92 29.82
CA PRO A 929 -3.61 -33.99 29.29
C PRO A 929 -4.24 -32.99 28.31
N HIS A 930 -3.84 -31.73 28.43
CA HIS A 930 -4.37 -30.65 27.62
C HIS A 930 -3.29 -29.59 27.35
N LEU A 931 -3.46 -28.86 26.26
CA LEU A 931 -2.53 -27.80 25.85
C LEU A 931 -3.29 -26.68 25.16
N LEU A 932 -3.01 -25.43 25.55
CA LEU A 932 -3.66 -24.25 25.00
C LEU A 932 -2.64 -23.35 24.30
N PHE A 933 -3.10 -22.69 23.24
CA PHE A 933 -2.44 -21.54 22.67
C PHE A 933 -3.50 -20.47 22.39
N ALA A 934 -3.73 -19.59 23.37
CA ALA A 934 -4.88 -18.69 23.35
C ALA A 934 -6.19 -19.50 23.27
N ASP A 935 -7.05 -19.23 22.29
CA ASP A 935 -8.31 -19.92 22.04
C ASP A 935 -8.15 -21.33 21.44
N ASP A 936 -6.99 -21.65 20.86
CA ASP A 936 -6.70 -22.98 20.32
C ASP A 936 -6.39 -23.97 21.46
N MET A 937 -7.41 -24.67 21.94
CA MET A 937 -7.30 -25.73 22.93
C MET A 937 -7.37 -27.13 22.30
N LYS A 938 -6.60 -28.05 22.88
CA LYS A 938 -6.69 -29.48 22.60
C LYS A 938 -6.56 -30.29 23.88
N ILE A 939 -7.27 -31.40 23.90
CA ILE A 939 -7.18 -32.45 24.92
C ILE A 939 -6.81 -33.76 24.24
N TYR A 940 -6.07 -34.61 24.94
CA TYR A 940 -5.56 -35.83 24.35
C TYR A 940 -5.31 -36.92 25.39
N LEU A 941 -5.52 -38.17 24.99
CA LEU A 941 -5.36 -39.32 25.87
C LEU A 941 -4.89 -40.53 25.07
N THR A 942 -4.03 -41.35 25.67
CA THR A 942 -3.75 -42.70 25.16
C THR A 942 -5.00 -43.56 25.34
N VAL A 943 -5.53 -44.08 24.24
CA VAL A 943 -6.79 -44.85 24.21
C VAL A 943 -6.47 -46.29 23.86
N ASP A 944 -6.45 -47.16 24.87
CA ASP A 944 -6.27 -48.60 24.70
C ASP A 944 -7.57 -49.39 24.97
N SER A 945 -8.57 -48.74 25.57
CA SER A 945 -9.89 -49.30 25.88
C SER A 945 -11.04 -48.34 25.54
N ILE A 946 -12.28 -48.85 25.58
CA ILE A 946 -13.48 -48.00 25.46
C ILE A 946 -13.62 -47.07 26.68
N ASP A 947 -13.19 -47.51 27.86
CA ASP A 947 -13.24 -46.70 29.09
C ASP A 947 -12.37 -45.44 28.97
N ASP A 948 -11.19 -45.54 28.34
CA ASP A 948 -10.36 -44.37 28.03
C ASP A 948 -11.07 -43.40 27.10
N ALA A 949 -11.76 -43.92 26.08
CA ALA A 949 -12.54 -43.11 25.15
C ALA A 949 -13.72 -42.42 25.87
N LEU A 950 -14.38 -43.11 26.80
CA LEU A 950 -15.45 -42.54 27.63
C LEU A 950 -14.93 -41.45 28.59
N ARG A 951 -13.73 -41.63 29.17
CA ARG A 951 -13.07 -40.57 29.97
C ARG A 951 -12.78 -39.33 29.15
N LEU A 952 -12.25 -39.50 27.94
CA LEU A 952 -12.00 -38.39 27.03
C LEU A 952 -13.32 -37.73 26.60
N GLN A 953 -14.38 -38.49 26.32
CA GLN A 953 -15.72 -37.97 26.04
C GLN A 953 -16.29 -37.15 27.19
N GLY A 954 -16.17 -37.62 28.44
CA GLY A 954 -16.59 -36.86 29.63
C GLY A 954 -15.87 -35.51 29.74
N CYS A 955 -14.58 -35.45 29.43
CA CYS A 955 -13.83 -34.20 29.41
C CYS A 955 -14.28 -33.25 28.28
N ILE A 956 -14.66 -33.77 27.11
CA ILE A 956 -15.24 -32.97 26.01
C ILE A 956 -16.55 -32.31 26.46
N GLU A 957 -17.41 -33.06 27.14
CA GLU A 957 -18.70 -32.58 27.65
C GLU A 957 -18.52 -31.52 28.74
N GLU A 958 -17.55 -31.71 29.63
CA GLU A 958 -17.21 -30.76 30.67
C GLU A 958 -16.69 -29.44 30.09
N ILE A 959 -15.79 -29.50 29.11
CA ILE A 959 -15.34 -28.32 28.35
C ILE A 959 -16.52 -27.61 27.68
N PHE A 960 -17.43 -28.36 27.06
CA PHE A 960 -18.59 -27.79 26.41
C PHE A 960 -19.52 -27.09 27.41
N ARG A 961 -19.74 -27.70 28.58
CA ARG A 961 -20.50 -27.11 29.69
C ARG A 961 -19.86 -25.82 30.20
N ARG A 962 -18.54 -25.81 30.42
CA ARG A 962 -17.81 -24.61 30.87
C ARG A 962 -17.80 -23.50 29.83
N CYS A 963 -17.67 -23.83 28.55
CA CYS A 963 -17.83 -22.85 27.47
C CYS A 963 -19.21 -22.19 27.50
N LYS A 964 -20.29 -22.96 27.71
CA LYS A 964 -21.64 -22.41 27.89
C LYS A 964 -21.74 -21.47 29.08
N LEU A 965 -21.19 -21.85 30.24
CA LEU A 965 -21.17 -20.99 31.43
C LEU A 965 -20.41 -19.68 31.20
N ASN A 966 -19.33 -19.75 30.41
CA ASN A 966 -18.50 -18.61 30.08
C ASN A 966 -19.01 -17.79 28.87
N ASN A 967 -20.23 -18.04 28.39
CA ASN A 967 -20.80 -17.40 27.20
C ASN A 967 -19.93 -17.55 25.92
N LEU A 968 -19.09 -18.60 25.86
CA LEU A 968 -18.25 -18.93 24.72
C LEU A 968 -18.93 -19.96 23.81
N VAL A 969 -18.71 -19.82 22.49
CA VAL A 969 -19.32 -20.71 21.49
C VAL A 969 -18.28 -21.58 20.80
N LEU A 970 -18.37 -22.89 21.07
CA LEU A 970 -17.62 -23.92 20.37
C LEU A 970 -18.22 -24.19 18.99
N ASN A 971 -17.39 -24.05 17.96
CA ASN A 971 -17.75 -24.38 16.58
C ASN A 971 -17.62 -25.88 16.34
N HIS A 972 -18.61 -26.66 16.78
CA HIS A 972 -18.58 -28.13 16.68
C HIS A 972 -18.33 -28.65 15.25
N LEU A 973 -18.71 -27.91 14.21
CA LEU A 973 -18.43 -28.28 12.80
C LEU A 973 -16.96 -28.12 12.40
N LYS A 974 -16.20 -27.29 13.12
CA LYS A 974 -14.76 -27.11 12.93
C LYS A 974 -13.92 -27.89 13.93
N CYS A 975 -14.50 -28.25 15.07
CA CYS A 975 -13.90 -29.22 15.99
C CYS A 975 -13.66 -30.55 15.25
N SER A 976 -12.55 -31.19 15.55
CA SER A 976 -12.19 -32.45 14.89
C SER A 976 -11.33 -33.31 15.79
N ILE A 977 -11.25 -34.59 15.44
CA ILE A 977 -10.42 -35.56 16.14
C ILE A 977 -9.41 -36.19 15.18
N VAL A 978 -8.22 -36.49 15.70
CA VAL A 978 -7.22 -37.32 15.01
C VAL A 978 -6.80 -38.45 15.94
N SER A 979 -6.87 -39.69 15.46
CA SER A 979 -6.22 -40.83 16.11
C SER A 979 -4.81 -40.97 15.58
N PHE A 980 -3.84 -40.73 16.44
CA PHE A 980 -2.43 -41.01 16.16
C PHE A 980 -2.13 -42.44 16.53
N THR A 981 -1.83 -43.27 15.55
CA THR A 981 -1.60 -44.71 15.76
C THR A 981 -0.94 -45.36 14.54
N ARG A 982 -0.21 -46.44 14.80
CA ARG A 982 0.30 -47.36 13.76
C ARG A 982 -0.32 -48.75 13.86
N LYS A 983 -1.32 -48.95 14.75
CA LYS A 983 -2.10 -50.18 14.82
C LYS A 983 -2.80 -50.39 13.48
N THR A 984 -2.80 -51.63 12.98
CA THR A 984 -3.55 -52.01 11.76
C THR A 984 -5.06 -51.99 11.99
N LYS A 985 -5.49 -52.22 13.23
CA LYS A 985 -6.87 -52.14 13.69
C LYS A 985 -6.97 -51.10 14.83
N PRO A 986 -7.13 -49.81 14.52
CA PRO A 986 -7.31 -48.78 15.53
C PRO A 986 -8.68 -48.90 16.22
N LEU A 987 -8.78 -48.46 17.47
CA LEU A 987 -10.06 -48.32 18.16
C LEU A 987 -10.78 -47.11 17.60
N LEU A 988 -11.99 -47.31 17.08
CA LEU A 988 -12.83 -46.25 16.54
C LEU A 988 -13.97 -45.96 17.52
N PHE A 989 -13.94 -44.76 18.09
CA PHE A 989 -14.99 -44.25 18.99
C PHE A 989 -15.57 -42.94 18.44
N ASP A 990 -16.89 -42.79 18.48
CA ASP A 990 -17.59 -41.62 17.96
C ASP A 990 -17.80 -40.58 19.06
N TYR A 991 -16.83 -39.68 19.21
CA TYR A 991 -16.90 -38.57 20.15
C TYR A 991 -17.94 -37.54 19.71
N LYS A 992 -18.65 -36.95 20.69
CA LYS A 992 -19.76 -36.04 20.45
C LYS A 992 -19.60 -34.72 21.21
N ILE A 993 -20.01 -33.62 20.58
CA ILE A 993 -20.25 -32.32 21.23
C ILE A 993 -21.71 -31.95 21.00
N ASN A 994 -22.47 -31.73 22.07
CA ASN A 994 -23.89 -31.35 21.98
C ASN A 994 -24.73 -32.33 21.13
N GLY A 995 -24.42 -33.63 21.22
CA GLY A 995 -25.07 -34.68 20.40
C GLY A 995 -24.54 -34.79 18.95
N SER A 996 -23.77 -33.82 18.45
CA SER A 996 -23.15 -33.87 17.12
C SER A 996 -21.83 -34.64 17.14
N ILE A 997 -21.66 -35.61 16.23
CA ILE A 997 -20.44 -36.40 16.10
C ILE A 997 -19.30 -35.53 15.54
N LEU A 998 -18.13 -35.61 16.16
CA LEU A 998 -16.93 -34.92 15.70
C LEU A 998 -16.34 -35.59 14.46
N THR A 999 -15.91 -34.78 13.49
CA THR A 999 -15.29 -35.30 12.28
C THR A 999 -13.88 -35.83 12.59
N ARG A 1000 -13.66 -37.13 12.36
CA ARG A 1000 -12.33 -37.75 12.43
C ARG A 1000 -11.54 -37.45 11.16
N ARG A 1001 -10.29 -37.02 11.31
CA ARG A 1001 -9.39 -36.66 10.21
C ARG A 1001 -8.11 -37.48 10.26
N GLU A 1002 -7.54 -37.76 9.10
CA GLU A 1002 -6.23 -38.41 8.99
C GLU A 1002 -5.07 -37.42 9.12
N SER A 1003 -5.30 -36.14 8.79
CA SER A 1003 -4.33 -35.07 8.97
C SER A 1003 -4.98 -33.78 9.48
N ILE A 1004 -4.22 -33.00 10.25
CA ILE A 1004 -4.66 -31.75 10.85
C ILE A 1004 -3.56 -30.70 10.81
N ARG A 1005 -3.92 -29.45 10.48
CA ARG A 1005 -3.02 -28.31 10.61
C ARG A 1005 -3.13 -27.74 12.03
N HIS A 1006 -2.05 -27.86 12.79
CA HIS A 1006 -1.97 -27.41 14.17
C HIS A 1006 -0.79 -26.42 14.34
N LEU A 1007 -1.08 -25.18 14.75
CA LEU A 1007 -0.12 -24.07 14.92
C LEU A 1007 0.86 -23.91 13.73
N GLY A 1008 0.37 -24.12 12.52
CA GLY A 1008 1.13 -23.99 11.27
C GLY A 1008 1.82 -25.26 10.76
N VAL A 1009 1.83 -26.35 11.52
CA VAL A 1009 2.40 -27.65 11.13
C VAL A 1009 1.29 -28.65 10.78
N ILE A 1010 1.45 -29.42 9.71
CA ILE A 1010 0.51 -30.49 9.35
C ILE A 1010 0.96 -31.79 10.02
N PHE A 1011 0.13 -32.33 10.90
CA PHE A 1011 0.32 -33.64 11.53
C PHE A 1011 -0.54 -34.67 10.80
N ASP A 1012 0.07 -35.75 10.34
CA ASP A 1012 -0.64 -36.95 9.90
C ASP A 1012 -0.75 -37.96 11.05
N SER A 1013 -1.76 -38.82 11.00
CA SER A 1013 -2.05 -39.87 12.01
C SER A 1013 -0.86 -40.80 12.31
N LYS A 1014 0.12 -40.89 11.40
CA LYS A 1014 1.33 -41.70 11.55
C LYS A 1014 2.57 -40.90 11.96
N LEU A 1015 2.46 -39.59 12.17
CA LEU A 1015 3.57 -38.66 12.46
C LEU A 1015 4.74 -38.74 11.46
N SER A 1016 4.45 -38.98 10.19
CA SER A 1016 5.47 -39.02 9.12
C SER A 1016 5.93 -37.63 8.68
N PHE A 1017 5.07 -36.62 8.84
CA PHE A 1017 5.22 -35.24 8.36
C PHE A 1017 5.48 -35.09 6.85
N GLY A 1018 5.27 -36.15 6.07
CA GLY A 1018 5.57 -36.15 4.64
C GLY A 1018 4.70 -35.18 3.83
N GLU A 1019 3.44 -34.99 4.22
CA GLU A 1019 2.56 -33.96 3.65
C GLU A 1019 3.08 -32.55 3.99
N HIS A 1020 3.35 -32.28 5.26
CA HIS A 1020 3.89 -31.00 5.72
C HIS A 1020 5.15 -30.60 4.96
N ILE A 1021 6.13 -31.51 4.85
CA ILE A 1021 7.42 -31.25 4.19
C ILE A 1021 7.22 -30.90 2.70
N ARG A 1022 6.33 -31.62 2.00
CA ARG A 1022 6.02 -31.31 0.60
C ARG A 1022 5.33 -29.95 0.46
N THR A 1023 4.39 -29.63 1.35
CA THR A 1023 3.70 -28.34 1.36
C THR A 1023 4.67 -27.18 1.60
N ILE A 1024 5.55 -27.27 2.62
CA ILE A 1024 6.52 -26.21 2.90
C ILE A 1024 7.53 -26.07 1.75
N ALA A 1025 8.04 -27.17 1.18
CA ALA A 1025 8.95 -27.11 0.05
C ALA A 1025 8.30 -26.46 -1.18
N GLY A 1026 7.05 -26.82 -1.50
CA GLY A 1026 6.28 -26.19 -2.57
C GLY A 1026 6.03 -24.69 -2.35
N THR A 1027 5.68 -24.28 -1.13
CA THR A 1027 5.52 -22.86 -0.78
C THR A 1027 6.85 -22.11 -0.82
N ALA A 1028 7.96 -22.73 -0.42
CA ALA A 1028 9.30 -22.16 -0.46
C ALA A 1028 9.82 -22.03 -1.90
N PHE A 1029 9.56 -23.00 -2.79
CA PHE A 1029 9.88 -22.86 -4.22
C PHE A 1029 9.12 -21.69 -4.87
N ARG A 1030 7.83 -21.52 -4.54
CA ARG A 1030 7.05 -20.36 -5.01
C ARG A 1030 7.62 -19.06 -4.48
N ALA A 1031 7.93 -19.00 -3.18
CA ALA A 1031 8.57 -17.83 -2.57
C ALA A 1031 9.96 -17.55 -3.18
N LEU A 1032 10.73 -18.58 -3.49
CA LEU A 1032 12.04 -18.45 -4.15
C LEU A 1032 11.89 -17.91 -5.57
N GLY A 1033 10.95 -18.46 -6.35
CA GLY A 1033 10.64 -17.94 -7.69
C GLY A 1033 10.27 -16.47 -7.64
N PHE A 1034 9.41 -16.09 -6.70
CA PHE A 1034 9.05 -14.70 -6.45
C PHE A 1034 10.25 -13.83 -6.06
N VAL A 1035 11.07 -14.23 -5.08
CA VAL A 1035 12.26 -13.47 -4.66
C VAL A 1035 13.25 -13.28 -5.81
N LEU A 1036 13.52 -14.32 -6.59
CA LEU A 1036 14.43 -14.23 -7.73
C LEU A 1036 13.87 -13.36 -8.85
N HIS A 1037 12.56 -13.38 -9.07
CA HIS A 1037 11.91 -12.59 -10.11
C HIS A 1037 11.74 -11.11 -9.70
N ALA A 1038 11.13 -10.86 -8.54
CA ALA A 1038 10.93 -9.51 -8.00
C ALA A 1038 12.25 -8.83 -7.58
N GLY A 1039 13.29 -9.62 -7.31
CA GLY A 1039 14.63 -9.16 -6.99
C GLY A 1039 15.54 -8.94 -8.19
N ARG A 1040 15.08 -9.11 -9.44
CA ARG A 1040 15.90 -8.94 -10.67
C ARG A 1040 16.55 -7.56 -10.79
N GLU A 1041 15.93 -6.54 -10.21
CA GLU A 1041 16.47 -5.18 -10.21
C GLU A 1041 17.59 -4.97 -9.19
N PHE A 1042 17.81 -5.92 -8.27
CA PHE A 1042 18.91 -5.88 -7.32
C PHE A 1042 20.08 -6.70 -7.86
N SER A 1043 21.16 -6.00 -8.21
CA SER A 1043 22.42 -6.61 -8.62
C SER A 1043 23.28 -7.11 -7.45
N ASP A 1044 22.90 -6.80 -6.22
CA ASP A 1044 23.67 -7.12 -5.03
C ASP A 1044 23.28 -8.47 -4.41
N VAL A 1045 24.26 -9.37 -4.36
CA VAL A 1045 24.13 -10.72 -3.79
C VAL A 1045 23.78 -10.69 -2.30
N ALA A 1046 24.30 -9.71 -1.55
CA ALA A 1046 24.01 -9.61 -0.12
C ALA A 1046 22.51 -9.38 0.14
N THR A 1047 21.87 -8.55 -0.70
CA THR A 1047 20.43 -8.28 -0.63
C THR A 1047 19.62 -9.51 -1.00
N LEU A 1048 19.96 -10.21 -2.10
CA LEU A 1048 19.25 -11.42 -2.49
C LEU A 1048 19.38 -12.55 -1.46
N LYS A 1049 20.56 -12.69 -0.84
CA LYS A 1049 20.78 -13.59 0.29
C LYS A 1049 19.89 -13.23 1.48
N LEU A 1050 19.79 -11.94 1.83
CA LEU A 1050 18.90 -11.49 2.91
C LEU A 1050 17.42 -11.75 2.60
N LEU A 1051 16.98 -11.51 1.37
CA LEU A 1051 15.61 -11.80 0.92
C LEU A 1051 15.33 -13.31 0.96
N TYR A 1052 16.28 -14.14 0.52
CA TYR A 1052 16.18 -15.60 0.64
C TYR A 1052 16.05 -16.04 2.09
N ILE A 1053 16.90 -15.53 2.99
CA ILE A 1053 16.85 -15.87 4.43
C ILE A 1053 15.49 -15.47 5.03
N THR A 1054 15.05 -14.25 4.73
CA THR A 1054 13.84 -13.66 5.31
C THR A 1054 12.56 -14.34 4.81
N TYR A 1055 12.46 -14.62 3.52
CA TYR A 1055 11.23 -15.10 2.90
C TYR A 1055 11.26 -16.60 2.59
N VAL A 1056 12.37 -17.16 2.14
CA VAL A 1056 12.41 -18.57 1.73
C VAL A 1056 12.84 -19.47 2.89
N ARG A 1057 14.01 -19.19 3.49
CA ARG A 1057 14.60 -20.04 4.53
C ARG A 1057 13.75 -20.08 5.80
N SER A 1058 13.19 -18.95 6.22
CA SER A 1058 12.30 -18.87 7.38
C SER A 1058 11.12 -19.86 7.31
N ARG A 1059 10.57 -20.10 6.12
CA ARG A 1059 9.49 -21.09 5.89
C ARG A 1059 9.97 -22.54 6.03
N LEU A 1060 11.22 -22.80 5.64
CA LEU A 1060 11.86 -24.12 5.73
C LEU A 1060 12.36 -24.43 7.14
N GLU A 1061 12.48 -23.42 8.02
CA GLU A 1061 13.03 -23.58 9.36
C GLU A 1061 11.96 -23.57 10.48
N TYR A 1062 10.80 -22.93 10.26
CA TYR A 1062 9.73 -22.79 11.25
C TYR A 1062 9.30 -24.15 11.83
N ALA A 1063 9.34 -24.29 13.16
CA ALA A 1063 8.95 -25.49 13.89
C ALA A 1063 9.69 -26.77 13.45
N SER A 1064 10.86 -26.66 12.84
CA SER A 1064 11.67 -27.81 12.36
C SER A 1064 12.07 -28.77 13.48
N LEU A 1065 12.07 -28.32 14.74
CA LEU A 1065 12.21 -29.15 15.94
C LEU A 1065 11.16 -30.23 16.10
N VAL A 1066 10.01 -30.09 15.43
CA VAL A 1066 8.89 -31.02 15.48
C VAL A 1066 8.98 -31.96 14.28
N TRP A 1067 8.87 -31.42 13.07
CA TRP A 1067 8.66 -32.20 11.86
C TRP A 1067 9.93 -32.66 11.14
N SER A 1068 11.14 -32.31 11.62
CA SER A 1068 12.39 -32.53 10.85
C SER A 1068 12.46 -33.94 10.25
N PRO A 1069 12.88 -34.07 8.96
CA PRO A 1069 12.67 -35.27 8.17
C PRO A 1069 13.12 -36.57 8.83
N ILE A 1070 12.28 -37.61 8.73
CA ILE A 1070 12.63 -38.98 9.11
C ILE A 1070 13.41 -39.66 7.97
N TYR A 1071 13.00 -39.42 6.71
CA TYR A 1071 13.57 -40.04 5.51
C TYR A 1071 14.45 -39.09 4.70
N ASP A 1072 15.52 -39.62 4.09
CA ASP A 1072 16.50 -38.83 3.31
C ASP A 1072 15.92 -38.19 2.05
N VAL A 1073 14.89 -38.80 1.45
CA VAL A 1073 14.16 -38.21 0.31
C VAL A 1073 13.58 -36.83 0.66
N HIS A 1074 13.10 -36.67 1.89
CA HIS A 1074 12.54 -35.42 2.40
C HIS A 1074 13.62 -34.41 2.77
N SER A 1075 14.74 -34.85 3.36
CA SER A 1075 15.93 -34.01 3.56
C SER A 1075 16.43 -33.44 2.23
N SER A 1076 16.56 -34.30 1.22
CA SER A 1076 16.99 -33.93 -0.13
C SER A 1076 16.03 -32.95 -0.80
N LEU A 1077 14.71 -33.10 -0.61
CA LEU A 1077 13.71 -32.17 -1.14
C LEU A 1077 13.90 -30.73 -0.59
N LEU A 1078 14.17 -30.59 0.71
CA LEU A 1078 14.42 -29.30 1.33
C LEU A 1078 15.71 -28.67 0.81
N GLU A 1079 16.79 -29.46 0.76
CA GLU A 1079 18.09 -29.01 0.24
C GLU A 1079 18.02 -28.56 -1.22
N ARG A 1080 17.18 -29.19 -2.04
CA ARG A 1080 16.94 -28.76 -3.44
C ARG A 1080 16.42 -27.32 -3.54
N VAL A 1081 15.66 -26.83 -2.57
CA VAL A 1081 15.19 -25.43 -2.56
C VAL A 1081 16.37 -24.49 -2.38
N GLN A 1082 17.22 -24.75 -1.39
CA GLN A 1082 18.43 -23.95 -1.15
C GLN A 1082 19.41 -24.05 -2.32
N ARG A 1083 19.64 -25.26 -2.84
CA ARG A 1083 20.54 -25.49 -3.98
C ARG A 1083 20.11 -24.71 -5.22
N ARG A 1084 18.81 -24.60 -5.49
CA ARG A 1084 18.30 -23.76 -6.59
C ARG A 1084 18.65 -22.29 -6.38
N PHE A 1085 18.51 -21.76 -5.17
CA PHE A 1085 18.91 -20.39 -4.85
C PHE A 1085 20.43 -20.20 -5.06
N LEU A 1086 21.25 -21.08 -4.49
CA LEU A 1086 22.70 -21.01 -4.58
C LEU A 1086 23.19 -20.97 -6.03
N LYS A 1087 22.67 -21.85 -6.90
CA LYS A 1087 23.04 -21.87 -8.32
C LYS A 1087 22.73 -20.57 -9.05
N ASN A 1088 21.60 -19.92 -8.72
CA ASN A 1088 21.25 -18.63 -9.32
C ASN A 1088 22.21 -17.53 -8.86
N VAL A 1089 22.55 -17.50 -7.57
CA VAL A 1089 23.51 -16.52 -7.03
C VAL A 1089 24.90 -16.69 -7.63
N VAL A 1090 25.41 -17.92 -7.71
CA VAL A 1090 26.72 -18.22 -8.30
C VAL A 1090 26.74 -17.86 -9.79
N PHE A 1091 25.64 -18.10 -10.52
CA PHE A 1091 25.50 -17.62 -11.90
C PHE A 1091 25.63 -16.09 -12.00
N MET A 1092 25.05 -15.34 -11.07
CA MET A 1092 25.19 -13.88 -11.06
C MET A 1092 26.59 -13.41 -10.69
N LEU A 1093 27.29 -14.11 -9.78
CA LEU A 1093 28.66 -13.78 -9.38
C LEU A 1093 29.66 -14.06 -10.50
N ASN A 1094 29.53 -15.20 -11.17
CA ASN A 1094 30.55 -15.73 -12.07
C ASN A 1094 30.19 -15.60 -13.55
N GLY A 1095 28.97 -15.19 -13.88
CA GLY A 1095 28.44 -15.15 -15.25
C GLY A 1095 28.24 -16.53 -15.90
N ALA A 1096 28.51 -17.62 -15.18
CA ALA A 1096 28.44 -19.00 -15.66
C ALA A 1096 27.62 -19.87 -14.70
N TYR A 1097 26.70 -20.66 -15.25
CA TYR A 1097 25.80 -21.47 -14.43
C TYR A 1097 26.53 -22.73 -13.93
N PRO A 1098 26.45 -23.10 -12.64
CA PRO A 1098 27.19 -24.25 -12.12
C PRO A 1098 26.85 -25.56 -12.83
N PRO A 1099 27.86 -26.41 -13.15
CA PRO A 1099 27.65 -27.64 -13.90
C PRO A 1099 26.74 -28.63 -13.16
N ARG A 1100 26.16 -29.58 -13.91
CA ARG A 1100 25.42 -30.70 -13.33
C ARG A 1100 26.36 -31.49 -12.40
N GLY A 1101 25.86 -31.93 -11.25
CA GLY A 1101 26.65 -32.67 -10.26
C GLY A 1101 27.49 -31.81 -9.29
N CYS A 1102 27.67 -30.50 -9.50
CA CYS A 1102 28.47 -29.63 -8.62
C CYS A 1102 28.14 -29.82 -7.12
N PRO A 1103 29.12 -30.18 -6.25
CA PRO A 1103 28.89 -30.42 -4.83
C PRO A 1103 28.24 -29.22 -4.13
N GLN A 1104 27.25 -29.49 -3.27
CA GLN A 1104 26.52 -28.42 -2.59
C GLN A 1104 27.40 -27.62 -1.61
N GLY A 1105 28.37 -28.27 -0.95
CA GLY A 1105 29.31 -27.60 -0.03
C GLY A 1105 30.09 -26.47 -0.69
N LEU A 1106 30.53 -26.63 -1.95
CA LEU A 1106 31.22 -25.57 -2.68
C LEU A 1106 30.32 -24.35 -2.91
N LEU A 1107 29.07 -24.60 -3.31
CA LEU A 1107 28.08 -23.54 -3.52
C LEU A 1107 27.73 -22.82 -2.20
N LEU A 1108 27.66 -23.56 -1.11
CA LEU A 1108 27.40 -23.04 0.23
C LEU A 1108 28.54 -22.13 0.69
N GLY A 1109 29.80 -22.57 0.55
CA GLY A 1109 30.99 -21.81 0.90
C GLY A 1109 31.13 -20.52 0.09
N GLU A 1110 30.88 -20.58 -1.22
CA GLU A 1110 30.97 -19.40 -2.10
C GLU A 1110 29.94 -18.30 -1.76
N VAL A 1111 28.72 -18.70 -1.37
CA VAL A 1111 27.65 -17.75 -0.98
C VAL A 1111 27.70 -17.41 0.53
N GLY A 1112 28.44 -18.19 1.33
CA GLY A 1112 28.51 -18.10 2.78
C GLY A 1112 27.20 -18.47 3.48
N LEU A 1113 26.57 -19.58 3.10
CA LEU A 1113 25.37 -20.12 3.76
C LEU A 1113 25.65 -21.50 4.34
N GLN A 1114 25.05 -21.81 5.48
CA GLN A 1114 25.02 -23.17 6.05
C GLN A 1114 23.99 -24.04 5.30
N SER A 1115 24.18 -25.37 5.34
CA SER A 1115 23.16 -26.31 4.87
C SER A 1115 21.90 -26.23 5.73
N LEU A 1116 20.72 -26.59 5.19
CA LEU A 1116 19.50 -26.61 6.01
C LEU A 1116 19.56 -27.70 7.08
N LEU A 1117 20.33 -28.76 6.87
CA LEU A 1117 20.59 -29.79 7.88
C LEU A 1117 21.29 -29.21 9.11
N ASP A 1118 22.40 -28.48 8.92
CA ASP A 1118 23.16 -27.86 10.02
C ASP A 1118 22.31 -26.83 10.77
N ARG A 1119 21.49 -26.06 10.03
CA ARG A 1119 20.53 -25.11 10.63
C ARG A 1119 19.53 -25.80 11.56
N ARG A 1120 19.02 -26.97 11.19
CA ARG A 1120 18.09 -27.74 12.05
C ARG A 1120 18.81 -28.31 13.28
N MET A 1121 20.06 -28.75 13.13
CA MET A 1121 20.89 -29.18 14.26
C MET A 1121 21.18 -28.03 15.22
N GLU A 1122 21.56 -26.86 14.69
CA GLU A 1122 21.75 -25.62 15.45
C GLU A 1122 20.48 -25.26 16.24
N HIS A 1123 19.31 -25.32 15.60
CA HIS A 1123 18.03 -25.03 16.26
C HIS A 1123 17.72 -26.02 17.39
N SER A 1124 18.05 -27.30 17.23
CA SER A 1124 17.93 -28.30 18.31
C SER A 1124 18.80 -27.97 19.52
N VAL A 1125 20.08 -27.67 19.30
CA VAL A 1125 21.02 -27.35 20.38
C VAL A 1125 20.66 -26.04 21.06
N ILE A 1126 20.25 -25.01 20.30
CA ILE A 1126 19.81 -23.73 20.85
C ILE A 1126 18.53 -23.88 21.68
N PHE A 1127 17.57 -24.72 21.25
CA PHE A 1127 16.36 -24.96 22.03
C PHE A 1127 16.69 -25.63 23.36
N LEU A 1128 17.54 -26.65 23.33
CA LEU A 1128 18.04 -27.32 24.54
C LEU A 1128 18.74 -26.32 25.48
N PHE A 1129 19.59 -25.46 24.94
CA PHE A 1129 20.26 -24.39 25.69
C PHE A 1129 19.24 -23.46 26.36
N LYS A 1130 18.22 -23.02 25.61
CA LYS A 1130 17.18 -22.12 26.12
C LYS A 1130 16.36 -22.77 27.24
N LEU A 1131 16.10 -24.07 27.18
CA LEU A 1131 15.43 -24.80 28.27
C LEU A 1131 16.25 -24.74 29.56
N PHE A 1132 17.54 -25.11 29.50
CA PHE A 1132 18.40 -25.13 30.70
C PHE A 1132 18.68 -23.73 31.27
N ARG A 1133 18.71 -22.69 30.42
CA ARG A 1133 18.87 -21.30 30.86
C ARG A 1133 17.57 -20.60 31.25
N ARG A 1134 16.43 -21.30 31.24
CA ARG A 1134 15.09 -20.73 31.47
C ARG A 1134 14.76 -19.53 30.56
N LEU A 1135 15.35 -19.50 29.36
CA LEU A 1135 14.99 -18.55 28.31
C LEU A 1135 13.73 -18.99 27.55
N GLN A 1136 13.36 -20.26 27.72
CA GLN A 1136 12.15 -20.86 27.19
C GLN A 1136 11.63 -21.87 28.22
N GLU A 1137 10.35 -21.81 28.54
CA GLU A 1137 9.74 -22.64 29.58
C GLU A 1137 8.92 -23.76 28.95
N CYS A 1138 9.27 -25.00 29.28
CA CYS A 1138 8.54 -26.19 28.84
C CYS A 1138 8.79 -27.34 29.84
N PRO A 1139 8.13 -27.32 31.02
CA PRO A 1139 8.39 -28.27 32.11
C PRO A 1139 8.27 -29.74 31.69
N HIS A 1140 7.19 -30.09 30.98
CA HIS A 1140 6.95 -31.44 30.46
C HIS A 1140 8.09 -31.99 29.58
N VAL A 1141 8.75 -31.12 28.82
CA VAL A 1141 9.90 -31.50 27.98
C VAL A 1141 11.17 -31.60 28.81
N LEU A 1142 11.36 -30.68 29.77
CA LEU A 1142 12.51 -30.68 30.67
C LEU A 1142 12.54 -31.93 31.57
N GLU A 1143 11.39 -32.37 32.08
CA GLU A 1143 11.22 -33.59 32.89
C GLU A 1143 11.64 -34.87 32.13
N ARG A 1144 11.58 -34.85 30.79
CA ARG A 1144 11.99 -35.98 29.94
C ARG A 1144 13.48 -35.99 29.61
N ILE A 1145 14.23 -34.98 30.05
CA ILE A 1145 15.68 -34.90 29.82
C ILE A 1145 16.38 -35.47 31.05
N SER A 1146 17.04 -36.62 30.88
CA SER A 1146 17.82 -37.25 31.94
C SER A 1146 19.30 -36.89 31.81
N LEU A 1147 19.88 -36.36 32.88
CA LEU A 1147 21.33 -36.18 33.00
C LEU A 1147 22.00 -37.52 33.30
N ARG A 1148 23.13 -37.80 32.66
CA ARG A 1148 23.95 -38.96 32.94
C ARG A 1148 24.96 -38.60 34.03
N VAL A 1149 24.78 -39.18 35.21
CA VAL A 1149 25.76 -39.09 36.29
C VAL A 1149 26.76 -40.24 36.11
N GLY A 1150 27.99 -39.92 35.72
CA GLY A 1150 29.05 -40.91 35.53
C GLY A 1150 29.52 -41.49 36.88
N ARG A 1151 29.80 -42.81 36.93
CA ARG A 1151 30.61 -43.40 37.99
C ARG A 1151 32.08 -43.03 37.75
N SER A 1152 32.83 -42.72 38.81
CA SER A 1152 34.26 -42.40 38.74
C SER A 1152 35.01 -43.46 37.92
N GLY A 1153 35.77 -43.03 36.90
CA GLY A 1153 36.54 -43.91 36.01
C GLY A 1153 35.84 -44.33 34.70
N SER A 1154 34.59 -43.90 34.44
CA SER A 1154 33.93 -44.16 33.15
C SER A 1154 34.60 -43.42 31.98
N ARG A 1155 34.88 -44.13 30.88
CA ARG A 1155 35.32 -43.53 29.59
C ARG A 1155 34.20 -42.77 28.86
N VAL A 1156 32.95 -42.90 29.30
CA VAL A 1156 31.78 -42.31 28.64
C VAL A 1156 31.51 -40.92 29.19
N ARG A 1157 31.73 -39.89 28.36
CA ARG A 1157 31.63 -38.46 28.71
C ARG A 1157 30.31 -37.76 28.37
N SER A 1158 29.30 -38.49 27.88
CA SER A 1158 28.01 -37.91 27.48
C SER A 1158 27.27 -37.30 28.67
N VAL A 1159 26.89 -36.02 28.60
CA VAL A 1159 26.13 -35.29 29.64
C VAL A 1159 24.71 -35.84 29.78
N PHE A 1160 24.08 -36.24 28.67
CA PHE A 1160 22.70 -36.72 28.69
C PHE A 1160 22.62 -38.24 28.57
N TYR A 1161 21.62 -38.82 29.25
CA TYR A 1161 21.20 -40.19 29.03
C TYR A 1161 20.12 -40.21 27.96
N ILE A 1162 20.31 -41.06 26.95
CA ILE A 1162 19.35 -41.27 25.85
C ILE A 1162 18.88 -42.71 25.94
N GLY A 1163 17.61 -42.91 26.26
CA GLY A 1163 17.00 -44.24 26.35
C GLY A 1163 16.94 -44.95 24.99
N GLN A 1164 16.87 -46.27 25.01
CA GLN A 1164 16.58 -47.06 23.81
C GLN A 1164 15.15 -46.76 23.31
N ARG A 1165 14.96 -46.79 21.99
CA ARG A 1165 13.68 -46.53 21.32
C ARG A 1165 13.41 -47.66 20.34
N HIS A 1166 12.15 -48.06 20.23
CA HIS A 1166 11.75 -49.24 19.45
C HIS A 1166 11.42 -48.92 18.00
N THR A 1167 11.17 -47.64 17.69
CA THR A 1167 10.74 -47.19 16.37
C THR A 1167 11.51 -45.96 15.90
N ASP A 1168 11.54 -45.73 14.59
CA ASP A 1168 12.13 -44.52 14.00
C ASP A 1168 11.48 -43.23 14.51
N ILE A 1169 10.18 -43.27 14.82
CA ILE A 1169 9.45 -42.11 15.38
C ILE A 1169 9.96 -41.82 16.79
N GLY A 1170 10.13 -42.84 17.64
CA GLY A 1170 10.75 -42.69 18.95
C GLY A 1170 12.17 -42.14 18.84
N LEU A 1171 12.98 -42.67 17.93
CA LEU A 1171 14.37 -42.21 17.69
C LEU A 1171 14.46 -40.77 17.18
N LYS A 1172 13.48 -40.34 16.37
CA LYS A 1172 13.41 -38.99 15.78
C LYS A 1172 12.48 -38.04 16.53
N SER A 1173 11.93 -38.47 17.67
CA SER A 1173 11.11 -37.65 18.57
C SER A 1173 11.88 -36.37 18.96
N PRO A 1174 11.19 -35.25 19.21
CA PRO A 1174 11.84 -33.98 19.47
C PRO A 1174 12.91 -34.04 20.57
N VAL A 1175 12.61 -34.65 21.73
CA VAL A 1175 13.57 -34.75 22.85
C VAL A 1175 14.75 -35.62 22.47
N THR A 1176 14.51 -36.84 22.01
CA THR A 1176 15.57 -37.79 21.66
C THR A 1176 16.50 -37.20 20.60
N ARG A 1177 15.94 -36.55 19.57
CA ARG A 1177 16.71 -35.89 18.52
C ARG A 1177 17.54 -34.73 19.05
N MET A 1178 16.99 -33.87 19.91
CA MET A 1178 17.76 -32.76 20.50
C MET A 1178 18.97 -33.27 21.30
N LEU A 1179 18.79 -34.30 22.12
CA LEU A 1179 19.87 -34.88 22.91
C LEU A 1179 20.94 -35.53 22.01
N ARG A 1180 20.54 -36.27 20.97
CA ARG A 1180 21.48 -36.87 20.01
C ARG A 1180 22.26 -35.81 19.22
N ASN A 1181 21.58 -34.76 18.76
CA ASN A 1181 22.21 -33.65 18.06
C ASN A 1181 23.23 -32.94 18.97
N TYR A 1182 22.91 -32.73 20.25
CA TYR A 1182 23.87 -32.19 21.20
C TYR A 1182 25.06 -33.13 21.42
N GLN A 1183 24.81 -34.44 21.61
CA GLN A 1183 25.88 -35.43 21.81
C GLN A 1183 26.88 -35.45 20.65
N SER A 1184 26.44 -35.19 19.41
CA SER A 1184 27.35 -35.07 18.25
C SER A 1184 28.27 -33.86 18.26
N VAL A 1185 27.99 -32.83 19.08
CA VAL A 1185 28.74 -31.57 19.15
C VAL A 1185 29.28 -31.24 20.54
N GLU A 1186 28.98 -32.08 21.53
CA GLU A 1186 29.30 -31.89 22.95
C GLU A 1186 30.80 -31.79 23.24
N ALA A 1187 31.66 -32.36 22.38
CA ALA A 1187 33.11 -32.20 22.49
C ALA A 1187 33.59 -30.75 22.24
N HIS A 1188 32.75 -29.92 21.62
CA HIS A 1188 33.08 -28.55 21.23
C HIS A 1188 32.14 -27.50 21.83
N ILE A 1189 30.92 -27.91 22.20
CA ILE A 1189 29.92 -27.04 22.80
C ILE A 1189 29.59 -27.58 24.18
N ASP A 1190 29.90 -26.79 25.21
CA ASP A 1190 29.36 -26.98 26.54
C ASP A 1190 28.09 -26.14 26.69
N ILE A 1191 26.94 -26.80 26.79
CA ILE A 1191 25.64 -26.14 26.90
C ILE A 1191 25.47 -25.29 28.17
N PHE A 1192 26.25 -25.55 29.22
CA PHE A 1192 26.20 -24.84 30.49
C PHE A 1192 27.18 -23.67 30.59
N CYS A 1193 28.21 -23.65 29.72
CA CYS A 1193 29.24 -22.60 29.74
C CYS A 1193 29.21 -21.69 28.51
N CYS A 1194 28.85 -22.21 27.34
CA CYS A 1194 28.82 -21.42 26.11
C CYS A 1194 27.67 -20.40 26.10
N SER A 1195 27.90 -19.27 25.45
CA SER A 1195 26.87 -18.31 25.03
C SER A 1195 26.19 -18.76 23.74
N ILE A 1196 24.98 -18.25 23.48
CA ILE A 1196 24.27 -18.49 22.19
C ILE A 1196 25.16 -18.11 21.00
N SER A 1197 25.93 -17.03 21.11
CA SER A 1197 26.82 -16.56 20.04
C SER A 1197 27.94 -17.57 19.76
N GLN A 1198 28.52 -18.19 20.79
CA GLN A 1198 29.53 -19.25 20.63
C GLN A 1198 28.93 -20.49 19.97
N ILE A 1199 27.73 -20.91 20.40
CA ILE A 1199 27.01 -22.05 19.80
C ILE A 1199 26.75 -21.79 18.31
N LYS A 1200 26.21 -20.63 17.96
CA LYS A 1200 25.95 -20.25 16.55
C LYS A 1200 27.22 -20.20 15.72
N LYS A 1201 28.31 -19.68 16.29
CA LYS A 1201 29.62 -19.59 15.62
C LYS A 1201 30.17 -20.97 15.28
N PHE A 1202 30.02 -21.96 16.17
CA PHE A 1202 30.44 -23.35 15.90
C PHE A 1202 29.77 -23.89 14.63
N PHE A 1203 28.44 -23.83 14.55
CA PHE A 1203 27.70 -24.30 13.38
C PHE A 1203 28.00 -23.49 12.11
N SER A 1204 28.46 -22.24 12.24
CA SER A 1204 28.79 -21.37 11.09
C SER A 1204 30.17 -21.63 10.49
N ILE A 1205 31.08 -22.24 11.26
CA ILE A 1205 32.46 -22.56 10.85
C ILE A 1205 32.57 -24.00 10.32
N SER A 1206 31.68 -24.89 10.78
CA SER A 1206 31.64 -26.30 10.36
C SER A 1206 31.05 -26.53 8.96
N SER A 1207 30.48 -25.49 8.33
CA SER A 1207 29.89 -25.49 6.97
C SER A 1207 30.75 -24.72 5.99
#